data_AF-A0A8T4EGK5-F1
#
_entry.id   AF-A0A8T4EGK5-F1
#
_cell.length_a   1.000
_cell.length_b   1.000
_cell.length_c   1.000
_cell.angle_alpha   90.00
_cell.angle_beta   90.00
_cell.angle_gamma   90.00
#
_symmetry.space_group_name_H-M   'P 1'
#
loop_
_entity.id
_entity.type
_entity.pdbx_description
1 polymer ?
#
loop_
_entity_poly.entity_id
_entity_poly.type
_entity_poly.pdbx_seq_one_letter_code
_entity_poly.pdbx_strand_id
1 'polypeptide(L)'
;EHFRECVRDEVETIEDFEELAKKHGLDELLEDEEVMEELRTYLDLRHRLEDEPERNIEELAEELGIDVELAQEWSKGESKPYSLKKLLDLEAFYLWDEILRAYHEQNLPQSREELEKIMRENPQLREDRLFVLERDDAIAWIEIMGMRRRGEIQKRIRNGREIYSRKQIMELSEKYRISASEIIKWLRGEHVPVLIKRTRNRTKKKSIEKAKQGKIDVEEVHRLYFDEGLSMLEVGKHLGFKSTKAIQRIFKEQGWISRQGGSQRKDVSLYEIYRLYYDERKTLKEIAKIVEMDRHTIGSILKERGWETRRTAAIREMRVKEKSRNTKIEKTVKTRTKQSEKIKPRGKKTTKKKSEKTKSTEGSTKKQPKRIVAPKKLKKKIGRIDPYDVYQLYIIGKSTLGETAEKLGLKTVRPIRRILKDNGWKVKHHEKIDYDEIYKLHSEDGLSLGRIGKIVGLTASTIRKAFKERGWETKRISINREPPDIEKVFSLYYEEGLTKEEVAEELNASDSTIRRIFREMGWPSKIRKFETDSKRKVANEEKKKEIARRTIELREKLFGVNCKICGVSKEEKTLIVHRKDGTEHERDILWRVRFLRTVKPDEWASLCHSCHPGVHWMMDTFKLSYKDIKGIYVSNHKKKEAKEKQFYKQDPNAQVSERYQQIKQGNLDVDVDLRRLLFGETCFFCGVHYSEKTLVTHRKDGRKHRNYLTAAEKSLSKLNPEEWTSLCKRCHRETHWAMDTLLMDWKEFEDLKQRK
;
A
#
# COMPACT_ATOMS: atom_id res chain seq x y z
N GLU A 1 2.72 -9.16 20.48
CA GLU A 1 2.42 -10.39 21.24
C GLU A 1 2.31 -10.03 22.71
N HIS A 2 3.37 -9.68 23.44
CA HIS A 2 3.23 -9.22 24.85
C HIS A 2 2.18 -8.14 25.07
N PHE A 3 2.10 -7.11 24.22
CA PHE A 3 1.04 -6.11 24.33
C PHE A 3 -0.39 -6.67 24.13
N ARG A 4 -0.54 -7.70 23.27
CA ARG A 4 -1.82 -8.41 23.11
C ARG A 4 -2.08 -9.44 24.21
N GLU A 5 -1.05 -9.86 24.93
CA GLU A 5 -1.16 -10.67 26.14
C GLU A 5 -1.62 -9.77 27.29
N CYS A 6 -0.95 -8.64 27.54
CA CYS A 6 -1.39 -7.65 28.54
C CYS A 6 -2.84 -7.19 28.33
N VAL A 7 -3.24 -6.84 27.10
CA VAL A 7 -4.62 -6.43 26.81
C VAL A 7 -5.61 -7.59 26.97
N ARG A 8 -5.17 -8.85 26.77
CA ARG A 8 -6.02 -10.03 27.01
C ARG A 8 -6.22 -10.30 28.49
N ASP A 9 -5.23 -9.98 29.31
CA ASP A 9 -5.28 -10.12 30.76
C ASP A 9 -6.15 -9.02 31.40
N GLU A 10 -6.59 -8.01 30.63
CA GLU A 10 -7.59 -7.02 31.09
C GLU A 10 -9.03 -7.53 31.04
N VAL A 11 -9.29 -8.72 30.49
CA VAL A 11 -10.63 -9.33 30.45
C VAL A 11 -10.56 -10.73 31.04
N GLU A 12 -10.73 -10.81 32.35
CA GLU A 12 -10.82 -12.06 33.10
C GLU A 12 -12.30 -12.45 33.28
N THR A 13 -13.15 -11.48 33.55
CA THR A 13 -14.57 -11.68 33.86
C THR A 13 -15.49 -11.11 32.77
N ILE A 14 -16.79 -11.43 32.86
CA ILE A 14 -17.81 -10.81 32.00
C ILE A 14 -17.96 -9.34 32.35
N GLU A 15 -17.83 -8.99 33.62
CA GLU A 15 -17.86 -7.63 34.11
C GLU A 15 -16.74 -6.79 33.49
N ASP A 16 -15.53 -7.34 33.36
CA ASP A 16 -14.42 -6.68 32.67
C ASP A 16 -14.74 -6.44 31.18
N PHE A 17 -15.34 -7.44 30.52
CA PHE A 17 -15.76 -7.30 29.12
C PHE A 17 -16.83 -6.21 28.98
N GLU A 18 -17.83 -6.19 29.87
CA GLU A 18 -18.90 -5.19 29.87
C GLU A 18 -18.36 -3.79 30.10
N GLU A 19 -17.47 -3.62 31.09
CA GLU A 19 -16.84 -2.33 31.38
C GLU A 19 -16.05 -1.84 30.16
N LEU A 20 -15.28 -2.73 29.54
CA LEU A 20 -14.49 -2.43 28.36
C LEU A 20 -15.37 -2.13 27.14
N ALA A 21 -16.46 -2.88 26.93
CA ALA A 21 -17.42 -2.63 25.85
C ALA A 21 -18.13 -1.27 26.02
N LYS A 22 -18.58 -0.94 27.23
CA LYS A 22 -19.17 0.38 27.58
C LYS A 22 -18.15 1.50 27.36
N LYS A 23 -16.90 1.31 27.79
CA LYS A 23 -15.78 2.25 27.55
C LYS A 23 -15.58 2.54 26.06
N HIS A 24 -15.74 1.53 25.21
CA HIS A 24 -15.63 1.66 23.74
C HIS A 24 -16.92 2.05 23.00
N GLY A 25 -18.03 2.24 23.73
CA GLY A 25 -19.34 2.53 23.15
C GLY A 25 -19.80 1.44 22.19
N LEU A 26 -19.56 0.18 22.57
CA LEU A 26 -20.02 -1.02 21.89
C LEU A 26 -21.18 -1.66 22.66
N ASP A 27 -22.13 -0.84 23.13
CA ASP A 27 -23.30 -1.28 23.91
C ASP A 27 -24.14 -2.31 23.13
N GLU A 28 -24.12 -2.21 21.79
CA GLU A 28 -24.71 -3.18 20.86
C GLU A 28 -24.19 -4.62 21.02
N LEU A 29 -22.95 -4.82 21.51
CA LEU A 29 -22.42 -6.16 21.80
C LEU A 29 -22.97 -6.73 23.11
N LEU A 30 -23.46 -5.87 24.00
CA LEU A 30 -24.05 -6.27 25.28
C LEU A 30 -25.53 -6.60 25.16
N GLU A 31 -26.19 -6.07 24.13
CA GLU A 31 -27.60 -6.36 23.82
C GLU A 31 -27.77 -7.70 23.07
N ASP A 32 -26.69 -8.28 22.54
CA ASP A 32 -26.69 -9.54 21.80
C ASP A 32 -26.41 -10.72 22.74
N GLU A 33 -27.46 -11.43 23.16
CA GLU A 33 -27.36 -12.58 24.07
C GLU A 33 -26.53 -13.73 23.50
N GLU A 34 -26.50 -13.93 22.18
CA GLU A 34 -25.66 -14.98 21.56
C GLU A 34 -24.17 -14.66 21.75
N VAL A 35 -23.81 -13.38 21.59
CA VAL A 35 -22.45 -12.89 21.85
C VAL A 35 -22.07 -13.02 23.32
N MET A 36 -22.95 -12.64 24.24
CA MET A 36 -22.67 -12.71 25.67
C MET A 36 -22.55 -14.15 26.16
N GLU A 37 -23.35 -15.07 25.62
CA GLU A 37 -23.23 -16.49 25.94
C GLU A 37 -21.93 -17.09 25.40
N GLU A 38 -21.56 -16.81 24.14
CA GLU A 38 -20.26 -17.24 23.57
C GLU A 38 -19.08 -16.77 24.45
N LEU A 39 -19.15 -15.54 24.97
CA LEU A 39 -18.15 -14.99 25.87
C LEU A 39 -18.12 -15.66 27.23
N ARG A 40 -19.28 -15.91 27.85
CA ARG A 40 -19.38 -16.64 29.14
C ARG A 40 -18.76 -18.01 29.00
N THR A 41 -19.10 -18.74 27.94
CA THR A 41 -18.57 -20.08 27.70
C THR A 41 -17.07 -20.06 27.44
N TYR A 42 -16.56 -19.08 26.68
CA TYR A 42 -15.11 -18.92 26.48
C TYR A 42 -14.37 -18.61 27.78
N LEU A 43 -14.90 -17.71 28.62
CA LEU A 43 -14.28 -17.33 29.89
C LEU A 43 -14.34 -18.47 30.92
N ASP A 44 -15.44 -19.23 30.99
CA ASP A 44 -15.55 -20.43 31.84
C ASP A 44 -14.56 -21.51 31.39
N LEU A 45 -14.45 -21.78 30.08
CA LEU A 45 -13.44 -22.69 29.54
C LEU A 45 -12.03 -22.26 29.96
N ARG A 46 -11.72 -20.96 29.85
CA ARG A 46 -10.41 -20.41 30.23
C ARG A 46 -10.14 -20.60 31.71
N HIS A 47 -11.09 -20.25 32.58
CA HIS A 47 -10.95 -20.41 34.04
C HIS A 47 -10.71 -21.87 34.42
N ARG A 48 -11.51 -22.79 33.87
CA ARG A 48 -11.34 -24.23 34.14
C ARG A 48 -10.01 -24.78 33.67
N LEU A 49 -9.47 -24.30 32.55
CA LEU A 49 -8.15 -24.70 32.07
C LEU A 49 -7.01 -24.08 32.90
N GLU A 50 -7.21 -22.91 33.50
CA GLU A 50 -6.26 -22.29 34.42
C GLU A 50 -6.27 -23.00 35.78
N ASP A 51 -7.44 -23.36 36.30
CA ASP A 51 -7.61 -24.10 37.56
C ASP A 51 -7.22 -25.59 37.44
N GLU A 52 -7.54 -26.22 36.30
CA GLU A 52 -7.37 -27.65 36.05
C GLU A 52 -6.63 -27.90 34.71
N PRO A 53 -5.34 -27.55 34.60
CA PRO A 53 -4.61 -27.59 33.33
C PRO A 53 -4.40 -28.99 32.74
N GLU A 54 -4.66 -30.05 33.52
CA GLU A 54 -4.57 -31.45 33.07
C GLU A 54 -5.91 -32.01 32.56
N ARG A 55 -7.01 -31.27 32.67
CA ARG A 55 -8.33 -31.75 32.27
C ARG A 55 -8.43 -31.93 30.76
N ASN A 56 -9.09 -33.00 30.32
CA ASN A 56 -9.26 -33.26 28.89
C ASN A 56 -10.18 -32.18 28.29
N ILE A 57 -9.69 -31.51 27.24
CA ILE A 57 -10.42 -30.48 26.52
C ILE A 57 -11.73 -31.00 25.92
N GLU A 58 -11.80 -32.28 25.56
CA GLU A 58 -12.99 -32.93 25.01
C GLU A 58 -14.10 -33.04 26.08
N GLU A 59 -13.73 -33.36 27.32
CA GLU A 59 -14.66 -33.43 28.46
C GLU A 59 -15.18 -32.03 28.83
N LEU A 60 -14.28 -31.04 28.86
CA LEU A 60 -14.66 -29.65 29.08
C LEU A 60 -15.57 -29.12 27.97
N ALA A 61 -15.30 -29.47 26.72
CA ALA A 61 -16.13 -29.08 25.59
C ALA A 61 -17.55 -29.68 25.70
N GLU A 62 -17.66 -30.95 26.08
CA GLU A 62 -18.96 -31.61 26.30
C GLU A 62 -19.74 -30.97 27.45
N GLU A 63 -19.09 -30.67 28.58
CA GLU A 63 -19.73 -30.02 29.73
C GLU A 63 -20.23 -28.61 29.44
N LEU A 64 -19.46 -27.85 28.66
CA LEU A 64 -19.78 -26.49 28.27
C LEU A 64 -20.71 -26.42 27.05
N GLY A 65 -21.03 -27.56 26.44
CA GLY A 65 -21.89 -27.63 25.26
C GLY A 65 -21.28 -26.98 24.00
N ILE A 66 -19.95 -26.96 23.89
CA ILE A 66 -19.23 -26.37 22.74
C ILE A 66 -18.60 -27.43 21.85
N ASP A 67 -18.35 -27.08 20.59
CA ASP A 67 -17.64 -27.94 19.66
C ASP A 67 -16.19 -28.20 20.13
N VAL A 68 -15.75 -29.45 20.05
CA VAL A 68 -14.42 -29.88 20.50
C VAL A 68 -13.30 -29.18 19.73
N GLU A 69 -13.46 -28.98 18.42
CA GLU A 69 -12.45 -28.27 17.62
C GLU A 69 -12.35 -26.82 18.08
N LEU A 70 -13.50 -26.16 18.34
CA LEU A 70 -13.54 -24.79 18.85
C LEU A 70 -12.90 -24.66 20.24
N ALA A 71 -13.21 -25.57 21.18
CA ALA A 71 -12.58 -25.61 22.50
C ALA A 71 -11.06 -25.82 22.40
N GLN A 72 -10.61 -26.67 21.48
CA GLN A 72 -9.19 -26.86 21.18
C GLN A 72 -8.52 -25.62 20.61
N GLU A 73 -9.21 -24.85 19.76
CA GLU A 73 -8.67 -23.59 19.26
C GLU A 73 -8.60 -22.50 20.35
N TRP A 74 -9.64 -22.40 21.19
CA TRP A 74 -9.70 -21.45 22.30
C TRP A 74 -8.62 -21.73 23.35
N SER A 75 -8.45 -22.99 23.75
CA SER A 75 -7.43 -23.41 24.73
C SER A 75 -6.00 -23.15 24.27
N LYS A 76 -5.72 -23.30 22.97
CA LYS A 76 -4.40 -22.95 22.39
C LYS A 76 -4.20 -21.44 22.21
N GLY A 77 -5.25 -20.64 22.43
CA GLY A 77 -5.29 -19.22 22.11
C GLY A 77 -5.14 -18.94 20.61
N GLU A 78 -5.44 -19.93 19.76
CA GLU A 78 -5.39 -19.83 18.30
C GLU A 78 -6.59 -19.04 17.78
N SER A 79 -7.74 -19.18 18.44
CA SER A 79 -8.94 -18.38 18.20
C SER A 79 -9.52 -17.82 19.51
N LYS A 80 -10.41 -16.85 19.35
CA LYS A 80 -11.16 -16.18 20.44
C LYS A 80 -12.55 -15.85 19.87
N PRO A 81 -13.59 -15.72 20.72
CA PRO A 81 -14.86 -15.14 20.31
C PRO A 81 -14.65 -13.88 19.48
N TYR A 82 -15.38 -13.75 18.38
CA TYR A 82 -15.16 -12.65 17.44
C TYR A 82 -15.35 -11.29 18.11
N SER A 83 -16.33 -11.19 19.01
CA SER A 83 -16.64 -9.99 19.79
C SER A 83 -15.51 -9.62 20.76
N LEU A 84 -14.95 -10.59 21.50
CA LEU A 84 -13.77 -10.37 22.34
C LEU A 84 -12.59 -9.91 21.50
N LYS A 85 -12.31 -10.60 20.39
CA LYS A 85 -11.21 -10.22 19.50
C LYS A 85 -11.35 -8.80 18.98
N LYS A 86 -12.55 -8.41 18.54
CA LYS A 86 -12.87 -7.06 18.05
C LYS A 86 -12.66 -6.02 19.15
N LEU A 87 -13.12 -6.28 20.38
CA LEU A 87 -12.95 -5.39 21.53
C LEU A 87 -11.47 -5.23 21.92
N LEU A 88 -10.73 -6.33 22.03
CA LEU A 88 -9.31 -6.31 22.37
C LEU A 88 -8.46 -5.64 21.29
N ASP A 89 -8.78 -5.83 20.00
CA ASP A 89 -8.10 -5.14 18.91
C ASP A 89 -8.37 -3.62 18.95
N LEU A 90 -9.57 -3.20 19.37
CA LEU A 90 -9.91 -1.79 19.61
C LEU A 90 -9.13 -1.23 20.80
N GLU A 91 -9.19 -1.85 21.98
CA GLU A 91 -8.43 -1.40 23.17
C GLU A 91 -6.93 -1.33 22.88
N ALA A 92 -6.36 -2.36 22.24
CA ALA A 92 -4.97 -2.37 21.83
C ALA A 92 -4.63 -1.21 20.88
N PHE A 93 -5.51 -0.91 19.93
CA PHE A 93 -5.33 0.25 19.05
C PHE A 93 -5.31 1.56 19.85
N TYR A 94 -6.20 1.71 20.83
CA TYR A 94 -6.29 2.92 21.66
C TYR A 94 -5.10 3.11 22.58
N LEU A 95 -4.72 2.08 23.33
CA LEU A 95 -3.54 2.11 24.17
C LEU A 95 -2.28 2.42 23.34
N TRP A 96 -2.18 1.85 22.13
CA TRP A 96 -1.07 2.16 21.23
C TRP A 96 -1.09 3.60 20.72
N ASP A 97 -2.26 4.11 20.34
CA ASP A 97 -2.44 5.50 19.92
C ASP A 97 -2.10 6.48 21.06
N GLU A 98 -2.52 6.17 22.29
CA GLU A 98 -2.21 6.96 23.48
C GLU A 98 -0.71 6.95 23.79
N ILE A 99 -0.04 5.80 23.72
CA ILE A 99 1.43 5.69 23.84
C ILE A 99 2.14 6.52 22.75
N LEU A 100 1.69 6.43 21.50
CA LEU A 100 2.27 7.19 20.40
C LEU A 100 2.09 8.70 20.58
N ARG A 101 0.91 9.14 21.03
CA ARG A 101 0.65 10.55 21.34
C ARG A 101 1.51 11.02 22.49
N ALA A 102 1.56 10.29 23.61
CA ALA A 102 2.42 10.59 24.74
C ALA A 102 3.89 10.70 24.29
N TYR A 103 4.38 9.75 23.48
CA TYR A 103 5.73 9.80 22.91
C TYR A 103 5.97 11.01 22.01
N HIS A 104 4.98 11.41 21.20
CA HIS A 104 5.06 12.60 20.37
C HIS A 104 5.02 13.89 21.19
N GLU A 105 4.31 13.90 22.32
CA GLU A 105 4.17 15.01 23.24
C GLU A 105 5.36 15.18 24.20
N GLN A 106 6.09 14.10 24.55
CA GLN A 106 7.23 14.13 25.50
C GLN A 106 8.31 15.17 25.20
N ASN A 107 8.45 15.60 23.94
CA ASN A 107 9.47 16.58 23.53
C ASN A 107 8.87 17.95 23.15
N LEU A 108 7.60 18.16 23.49
CA LEU A 108 6.86 19.41 23.29
C LEU A 108 6.73 20.13 24.63
N PRO A 109 6.63 21.48 24.64
CA PRO A 109 6.40 22.22 25.87
C PRO A 109 5.10 21.77 26.53
N GLN A 110 5.18 21.48 27.82
CA GLN A 110 4.08 20.98 28.64
C GLN A 110 3.32 22.10 29.36
N SER A 111 3.95 23.28 29.47
CA SER A 111 3.36 24.46 30.10
C SER A 111 3.64 25.73 29.30
N ARG A 112 2.87 26.78 29.60
CA ARG A 112 3.05 28.10 29.00
C ARG A 112 4.44 28.67 29.32
N GLU A 113 4.90 28.49 30.54
CA GLU A 113 6.20 28.95 31.02
C GLU A 113 7.34 28.25 30.27
N GLU A 114 7.20 26.96 30.00
CA GLU A 114 8.18 26.20 29.20
C GLU A 114 8.23 26.71 27.76
N LEU A 115 7.06 26.94 27.14
CA LEU A 115 7.00 27.53 25.80
C LEU A 115 7.67 28.91 25.77
N GLU A 116 7.37 29.79 26.73
CA GLU A 116 7.95 31.12 26.81
C GLU A 116 9.46 31.09 27.08
N LYS A 117 9.95 30.14 27.89
CA LYS A 117 11.38 29.88 28.06
C LYS A 117 12.04 29.48 26.74
N ILE A 118 11.48 28.50 26.02
CA ILE A 118 11.97 28.08 24.70
C ILE A 118 12.00 29.27 23.73
N MET A 119 10.98 30.12 23.74
CA MET A 119 10.89 31.30 22.88
C MET A 119 11.87 32.41 23.26
N ARG A 120 12.24 32.55 24.54
CA ARG A 120 13.32 33.45 24.99
C ARG A 120 14.69 32.95 24.54
N GLU A 121 14.95 31.66 24.68
CA GLU A 121 16.21 31.01 24.26
C GLU A 121 16.39 30.90 22.74
N ASN A 122 15.36 31.27 21.96
CA ASN A 122 15.35 31.17 20.51
C ASN A 122 14.66 32.40 19.87
N PRO A 123 15.31 33.58 19.83
CA PRO A 123 14.71 34.86 19.38
C PRO A 123 14.08 34.82 17.98
N GLN A 124 14.81 34.27 17.03
CA GLN A 124 14.43 33.64 15.75
C GLN A 124 13.12 32.82 15.66
N LEU A 125 12.42 32.50 16.76
CA LEU A 125 11.03 31.98 16.71
C LEU A 125 10.00 33.13 16.64
N ARG A 126 10.43 34.37 16.91
CA ARG A 126 9.62 35.59 17.04
C ARG A 126 9.63 36.48 15.79
N GLU A 127 10.39 36.12 14.77
CA GLU A 127 10.66 36.97 13.59
C GLU A 127 9.54 36.93 12.51
N ASP A 128 8.48 36.14 12.73
CA ASP A 128 7.40 35.97 11.74
C ASP A 128 6.28 37.01 11.94
N ARG A 129 5.74 37.59 10.85
CA ARG A 129 4.64 38.57 10.93
C ARG A 129 3.35 37.96 11.51
N LEU A 130 3.17 36.64 11.38
CA LEU A 130 2.03 35.90 11.93
C LEU A 130 2.27 35.37 13.35
N PHE A 131 3.38 35.77 13.99
CA PHE A 131 3.83 35.20 15.26
C PHE A 131 2.82 35.34 16.40
N VAL A 132 2.05 36.44 16.46
CA VAL A 132 1.05 36.63 17.52
C VAL A 132 -0.04 35.56 17.44
N LEU A 133 -0.63 35.34 16.27
CA LEU A 133 -1.64 34.30 16.05
C LEU A 133 -1.05 32.90 16.28
N GLU A 134 0.16 32.64 15.77
CA GLU A 134 0.83 31.35 16.00
C GLU A 134 1.16 31.10 17.49
N ARG A 135 1.40 32.16 18.27
CA ARG A 135 1.65 32.08 19.72
C ARG A 135 0.37 31.75 20.48
N ASP A 136 -0.74 32.43 20.17
CA ASP A 136 -2.01 32.21 20.84
C ASP A 136 -2.52 30.78 20.59
N ASP A 137 -2.41 30.29 19.35
CA ASP A 137 -2.71 28.89 19.00
C ASP A 137 -1.83 27.90 19.79
N ALA A 138 -0.54 28.21 19.95
CA ALA A 138 0.38 27.35 20.69
C ALA A 138 0.06 27.31 22.20
N ILE A 139 -0.29 28.44 22.80
CA ILE A 139 -0.71 28.52 24.21
C ILE A 139 -2.01 27.74 24.40
N ALA A 140 -3.01 27.99 23.55
CA ALA A 140 -4.28 27.28 23.58
C ALA A 140 -4.08 25.76 23.45
N TRP A 141 -3.22 25.32 22.54
CA TRP A 141 -2.89 23.90 22.39
C TRP A 141 -2.26 23.32 23.67
N ILE A 142 -1.29 24.00 24.29
CA ILE A 142 -0.65 23.53 25.53
C ILE A 142 -1.67 23.39 26.65
N GLU A 143 -2.53 24.40 26.84
CA GLU A 143 -3.55 24.39 27.88
C GLU A 143 -4.57 23.28 27.64
N ILE A 144 -5.12 23.16 26.43
CA ILE A 144 -6.08 22.11 26.05
C ILE A 144 -5.48 20.71 26.23
N MET A 145 -4.23 20.50 25.82
CA MET A 145 -3.55 19.21 26.00
C MET A 145 -3.26 18.93 27.48
N GLY A 146 -2.99 19.97 28.28
CA GLY A 146 -2.92 19.88 29.74
C GLY A 146 -4.25 19.43 30.35
N MET A 147 -5.36 20.03 29.94
CA MET A 147 -6.72 19.64 30.37
C MET A 147 -7.03 18.18 29.99
N ARG A 148 -6.66 17.75 28.78
CA ARG A 148 -6.78 16.35 28.33
C ARG A 148 -6.00 15.41 29.24
N ARG A 149 -4.73 15.72 29.56
CA ARG A 149 -3.88 14.88 30.43
C ARG A 149 -4.41 14.77 31.86
N ARG A 150 -5.07 15.82 32.37
CA ARG A 150 -5.71 15.83 33.69
C ARG A 150 -7.10 15.18 33.70
N GLY A 151 -7.60 14.69 32.56
CA GLY A 151 -8.93 14.09 32.45
C GLY A 151 -10.09 15.11 32.51
N GLU A 152 -9.81 16.41 32.38
CA GLU A 152 -10.84 17.46 32.44
C GLU A 152 -11.71 17.49 31.17
N ILE A 153 -11.18 16.98 30.05
CA ILE A 153 -11.92 16.86 28.79
C ILE A 153 -12.53 15.47 28.70
N GLN A 154 -13.84 15.39 28.81
CA GLN A 154 -14.58 14.14 28.69
C GLN A 154 -14.46 13.61 27.26
N LYS A 155 -13.85 12.42 27.14
CA LYS A 155 -13.79 11.64 25.91
C LYS A 155 -14.62 10.38 26.07
N ARG A 156 -15.33 9.99 25.02
CA ARG A 156 -15.92 8.67 24.87
C ARG A 156 -15.51 8.09 23.52
N ILE A 157 -15.51 6.78 23.39
CA ILE A 157 -15.24 6.12 22.13
C ILE A 157 -16.57 5.70 21.54
N ARG A 158 -16.72 5.87 20.22
CA ARG A 158 -17.87 5.33 19.48
C ARG A 158 -17.42 4.92 18.10
N ASN A 159 -17.69 3.66 17.72
CA ASN A 159 -17.29 3.11 16.43
C ASN A 159 -15.79 3.27 16.14
N GLY A 160 -14.94 3.07 17.16
CA GLY A 160 -13.49 3.23 17.01
C GLY A 160 -13.03 4.68 16.74
N ARG A 161 -13.82 5.69 17.16
CA ARG A 161 -13.43 7.11 17.11
C ARG A 161 -13.62 7.79 18.45
N GLU A 162 -12.65 8.62 18.84
CA GLU A 162 -12.80 9.51 19.99
C GLU A 162 -13.85 10.60 19.69
N ILE A 163 -14.88 10.65 20.52
CA ILE A 163 -15.90 11.68 20.55
C ILE A 163 -15.73 12.47 21.84
N TYR A 164 -15.69 13.79 21.72
CA TYR A 164 -15.61 14.70 22.86
C TYR A 164 -16.97 15.33 23.14
N SER A 165 -17.20 15.75 24.38
CA SER A 165 -18.41 16.48 24.75
C SER A 165 -18.57 17.74 23.89
N ARG A 166 -19.67 17.83 23.14
CA ARG A 166 -19.94 18.99 22.27
C ARG A 166 -19.93 20.28 23.07
N LYS A 167 -20.49 20.28 24.27
CA LYS A 167 -20.53 21.44 25.18
C LYS A 167 -19.11 21.92 25.51
N GLN A 168 -18.25 21.03 25.99
CA GLN A 168 -16.86 21.36 26.34
C GLN A 168 -16.06 21.85 25.12
N ILE A 169 -16.21 21.21 23.95
CA ILE A 169 -15.51 21.66 22.74
C ILE A 169 -15.95 23.06 22.31
N MET A 170 -17.24 23.38 22.44
CA MET A 170 -17.75 24.73 22.12
C MET A 170 -17.25 25.77 23.13
N GLU A 171 -17.23 25.45 24.43
CA GLU A 171 -16.67 26.32 25.48
C GLU A 171 -15.17 26.61 25.23
N LEU A 172 -14.39 25.58 24.89
CA LEU A 172 -12.98 25.76 24.50
C LEU A 172 -12.84 26.57 23.21
N SER A 173 -13.73 26.35 22.24
CA SER A 173 -13.75 27.06 20.96
C SER A 173 -13.97 28.56 21.16
N GLU A 174 -14.91 28.92 22.03
CA GLU A 174 -15.21 30.29 22.41
C GLU A 174 -14.06 30.91 23.21
N LYS A 175 -13.59 30.22 24.25
CA LYS A 175 -12.51 30.68 25.14
C LYS A 175 -11.24 31.05 24.37
N TYR A 176 -10.82 30.21 23.43
CA TYR A 176 -9.56 30.40 22.71
C TYR A 176 -9.73 30.97 21.28
N ARG A 177 -10.97 31.26 20.85
CA ARG A 177 -11.29 31.72 19.49
C ARG A 177 -10.75 30.80 18.38
N ILE A 178 -10.72 29.49 18.64
CA ILE A 178 -10.28 28.46 17.69
C ILE A 178 -11.49 27.63 17.30
N SER A 179 -11.63 27.25 16.03
CA SER A 179 -12.78 26.45 15.61
C SER A 179 -12.84 25.09 16.34
N ALA A 180 -14.04 24.66 16.70
CA ALA A 180 -14.30 23.34 17.30
C ALA A 180 -13.65 22.18 16.52
N SER A 181 -13.69 22.24 15.18
CA SER A 181 -13.05 21.23 14.33
C SER A 181 -11.54 21.15 14.53
N GLU A 182 -10.89 22.28 14.78
CA GLU A 182 -9.44 22.35 14.94
C GLU A 182 -9.01 21.85 16.32
N ILE A 183 -9.76 22.18 17.37
CA ILE A 183 -9.58 21.62 18.72
C ILE A 183 -9.71 20.09 18.69
N ILE A 184 -10.69 19.54 17.98
CA ILE A 184 -10.84 18.08 17.83
C ILE A 184 -9.61 17.47 17.15
N LYS A 185 -9.05 18.10 16.10
CA LYS A 185 -7.81 17.61 15.46
C LYS A 185 -6.62 17.67 16.41
N TRP A 186 -6.54 18.68 17.28
CA TRP A 186 -5.48 18.78 18.29
C TRP A 186 -5.58 17.67 19.32
N LEU A 187 -6.77 17.46 19.88
CA LEU A 187 -7.02 16.41 20.86
C LEU A 187 -6.72 15.02 20.28
N ARG A 188 -7.01 14.81 18.99
CA ARG A 188 -6.70 13.59 18.23
C ARG A 188 -5.23 13.45 17.79
N GLY A 189 -4.40 14.47 18.00
CA GLY A 189 -3.02 14.48 17.50
C GLY A 189 -2.88 14.54 15.98
N GLU A 190 -3.98 14.77 15.25
CA GLU A 190 -4.00 14.91 13.78
C GLU A 190 -3.33 16.22 13.35
N HIS A 191 -3.42 17.24 14.20
CA HIS A 191 -2.80 18.53 13.97
C HIS A 191 -2.10 19.08 15.22
N VAL A 192 -1.01 19.81 14.99
CA VAL A 192 -0.21 20.48 16.03
C VAL A 192 0.11 21.88 15.48
N PRO A 193 -0.06 22.95 16.27
CA PRO A 193 0.23 24.31 15.83
C PRO A 193 1.62 24.48 15.24
N VAL A 194 1.75 25.40 14.29
CA VAL A 194 2.99 25.62 13.54
C VAL A 194 4.14 25.99 14.47
N LEU A 195 3.91 26.85 15.46
CA LEU A 195 4.93 27.25 16.42
C LEU A 195 5.43 26.06 17.26
N ILE A 196 4.54 25.18 17.73
CA ILE A 196 4.89 23.95 18.46
C ILE A 196 5.70 22.98 17.56
N LYS A 197 5.39 22.90 16.26
CA LYS A 197 6.22 22.13 15.31
C LYS A 197 7.61 22.76 15.14
N ARG A 198 7.70 24.10 15.08
CA ARG A 198 8.98 24.83 14.97
C ARG A 198 9.86 24.63 16.22
N THR A 199 9.29 24.68 17.42
CA THR A 199 10.03 24.41 18.67
C THR A 199 10.61 22.99 18.68
N ARG A 200 9.82 21.97 18.35
CA ARG A 200 10.27 20.57 18.23
C ARG A 200 11.42 20.40 17.23
N ASN A 201 11.30 21.01 16.05
CA ASN A 201 12.34 20.91 15.03
C ASN A 201 13.64 21.57 15.48
N ARG A 202 13.56 22.65 16.26
CA ARG A 202 14.74 23.32 16.81
C ARG A 202 15.37 22.58 17.97
N THR A 203 14.60 22.03 18.90
CA THR A 203 15.18 21.18 19.97
C THR A 203 15.86 19.94 19.36
N LYS A 204 15.27 19.36 18.31
CA LYS A 204 15.91 18.30 17.51
C LYS A 204 17.17 18.79 16.79
N LYS A 205 17.17 20.00 16.22
CA LYS A 205 18.35 20.57 15.56
C LYS A 205 19.47 20.86 16.58
N LYS A 206 19.16 21.50 17.71
CA LYS A 206 20.09 21.76 18.81
C LYS A 206 20.67 20.48 19.39
N SER A 207 19.87 19.42 19.58
CA SER A 207 20.40 18.12 20.04
C SER A 207 21.32 17.47 18.99
N ILE A 208 21.01 17.61 17.70
CA ILE A 208 21.91 17.17 16.62
C ILE A 208 23.18 18.04 16.57
N GLU A 209 23.08 19.36 16.71
CA GLU A 209 24.22 20.28 16.73
C GLU A 209 25.10 20.08 17.96
N LYS A 210 24.52 19.89 19.14
CA LYS A 210 25.24 19.51 20.36
C LYS A 210 25.93 18.15 20.20
N ALA A 211 25.27 17.18 19.54
CA ALA A 211 25.90 15.91 19.17
C ALA A 211 26.96 16.03 18.06
N LYS A 212 27.02 17.16 17.34
CA LYS A 212 28.12 17.50 16.41
C LYS A 212 29.24 18.28 17.10
N GLN A 213 28.91 19.10 18.09
CA GLN A 213 29.82 19.99 18.82
C GLN A 213 30.45 19.35 20.05
N GLY A 214 29.97 18.20 20.51
CA GLY A 214 30.75 17.34 21.39
C GLY A 214 32.08 17.09 20.68
N LYS A 215 33.12 17.83 21.08
CA LYS A 215 34.46 17.77 20.51
C LYS A 215 34.95 16.37 20.86
N ILE A 216 34.76 15.46 19.93
CA ILE A 216 35.22 14.10 20.10
C ILE A 216 36.71 14.21 20.00
N ASP A 217 37.39 13.84 21.08
CA ASP A 217 38.83 13.77 21.11
C ASP A 217 39.27 12.78 20.02
N VAL A 218 39.92 13.34 19.00
CA VAL A 218 40.34 12.59 17.81
C VAL A 218 41.49 11.67 18.19
N GLU A 219 42.42 12.12 19.03
CA GLU A 219 43.52 11.30 19.52
C GLU A 219 42.99 10.10 20.31
N GLU A 220 41.99 10.32 21.16
CA GLU A 220 41.38 9.23 21.95
C GLU A 220 40.65 8.21 21.07
N VAL A 221 39.94 8.66 20.02
CA VAL A 221 39.32 7.74 19.03
C VAL A 221 40.37 6.92 18.30
N HIS A 222 41.51 7.54 17.96
CA HIS A 222 42.63 6.84 17.32
C HIS A 222 43.20 5.79 18.26
N ARG A 223 43.52 6.16 19.50
CA ARG A 223 44.08 5.28 20.54
C ARG A 223 43.19 4.08 20.79
N LEU A 224 41.92 4.30 21.08
CA LEU A 224 40.96 3.22 21.34
C LEU A 224 40.80 2.29 20.13
N TYR A 225 40.82 2.81 18.90
CA TYR A 225 40.56 2.00 17.71
C TYR A 225 41.79 1.26 17.16
N PHE A 226 42.93 1.95 17.04
CA PHE A 226 44.14 1.42 16.44
C PHE A 226 45.07 0.79 17.47
N ASP A 227 45.26 1.44 18.61
CA ASP A 227 46.23 0.98 19.63
C ASP A 227 45.61 -0.08 20.55
N GLU A 228 44.38 0.16 21.04
CA GLU A 228 43.64 -0.82 21.88
C GLU A 228 42.82 -1.82 21.06
N GLY A 229 42.71 -1.62 19.75
CA GLY A 229 42.06 -2.55 18.85
C GLY A 229 40.52 -2.63 18.98
N LEU A 230 39.86 -1.74 19.72
CA LEU A 230 38.40 -1.76 19.93
C LEU A 230 37.62 -1.53 18.63
N SER A 231 36.48 -2.19 18.46
CA SER A 231 35.59 -1.95 17.31
C SER A 231 34.98 -0.54 17.36
N MET A 232 34.56 0.03 16.22
CA MET A 232 33.90 1.35 16.20
C MET A 232 32.68 1.45 17.13
N LEU A 233 32.01 0.32 17.40
CA LEU A 233 30.88 0.28 18.33
C LEU A 233 31.33 0.39 19.78
N GLU A 234 32.41 -0.31 20.15
CA GLU A 234 33.01 -0.26 21.48
C GLU A 234 33.64 1.11 21.74
N VAL A 235 34.37 1.66 20.77
CA VAL A 235 34.89 3.05 20.83
C VAL A 235 33.73 4.04 21.05
N GLY A 236 32.63 3.87 20.29
CA GLY A 236 31.44 4.67 20.47
C GLY A 236 30.86 4.56 21.89
N LYS A 237 30.72 3.34 22.42
CA LYS A 237 30.21 3.10 23.77
C LYS A 237 31.14 3.68 24.85
N HIS A 238 32.46 3.53 24.68
CA HIS A 238 33.47 4.04 25.59
C HIS A 238 33.41 5.57 25.69
N LEU A 239 33.19 6.25 24.56
CA LEU A 239 33.05 7.70 24.49
C LEU A 239 31.60 8.21 24.69
N GLY A 240 30.68 7.36 25.16
CA GLY A 240 29.30 7.73 25.47
C GLY A 240 28.37 7.91 24.26
N PHE A 241 28.78 7.51 23.06
CA PHE A 241 27.96 7.53 21.85
C PHE A 241 27.13 6.25 21.68
N LYS A 242 25.81 6.41 21.48
CA LYS A 242 24.89 5.29 21.16
C LYS A 242 25.02 4.75 19.73
N SER A 243 25.79 5.41 18.85
CA SER A 243 25.89 5.06 17.43
C SER A 243 27.31 5.23 16.89
N THR A 244 27.73 4.31 16.02
CA THR A 244 29.02 4.33 15.30
C THR A 244 29.17 5.49 14.31
N LYS A 245 28.09 6.22 13.98
CA LYS A 245 28.11 7.30 13.00
C LYS A 245 29.02 8.48 13.38
N ALA A 246 29.19 8.72 14.68
CA ALA A 246 30.11 9.75 15.16
C ALA A 246 31.56 9.38 14.83
N ILE A 247 31.95 8.15 15.18
CA ILE A 247 33.28 7.57 14.90
C ILE A 247 33.54 7.48 13.39
N GLN A 248 32.58 6.97 12.60
CA GLN A 248 32.72 6.89 11.13
C GLN A 248 32.95 8.25 10.47
N ARG A 249 32.42 9.32 11.06
CA ARG A 249 32.62 10.67 10.54
C ARG A 249 34.05 11.14 10.78
N ILE A 250 34.59 10.90 11.98
CA ILE A 250 35.99 11.20 12.31
C ILE A 250 36.93 10.44 11.37
N PHE A 251 36.66 9.16 11.13
CA PHE A 251 37.44 8.36 10.17
C PHE A 251 37.45 8.99 8.78
N LYS A 252 36.30 9.48 8.31
CA LYS A 252 36.20 10.14 7.02
C LYS A 252 36.90 11.50 7.00
N GLU A 253 36.76 12.29 8.06
CA GLU A 253 37.34 13.63 8.19
C GLU A 253 38.87 13.58 8.32
N GLN A 254 39.41 12.59 9.04
CA GLN A 254 40.84 12.36 9.22
C GLN A 254 41.47 11.51 8.11
N GLY A 255 40.68 11.03 7.14
CA GLY A 255 41.17 10.15 6.07
C GLY A 255 41.62 8.77 6.56
N TRP A 256 41.23 8.35 7.76
CA TRP A 256 41.56 7.03 8.29
C TRP A 256 40.79 5.94 7.56
N ILE A 257 41.55 4.93 7.12
CA ILE A 257 40.99 3.74 6.51
C ILE A 257 40.46 2.85 7.65
N SER A 258 39.15 2.63 7.70
CA SER A 258 38.58 1.67 8.64
C SER A 258 39.22 0.30 8.40
N ARG A 259 39.61 -0.42 9.47
CA ARG A 259 39.99 -1.84 9.37
C ARG A 259 38.90 -2.53 8.54
N GLN A 260 39.29 -3.23 7.47
CA GLN A 260 38.32 -3.91 6.62
C GLN A 260 37.41 -4.73 7.52
N GLY A 261 36.09 -4.50 7.42
CA GLY A 261 35.08 -5.06 8.32
C GLY A 261 34.88 -6.57 8.20
N GLY A 262 35.96 -7.34 8.10
CA GLY A 262 36.03 -8.69 8.63
C GLY A 262 36.54 -8.58 10.05
N SER A 263 35.79 -9.11 11.01
CA SER A 263 36.30 -9.53 12.31
C SER A 263 37.71 -10.05 12.10
N GLN A 264 38.72 -9.39 12.70
CA GLN A 264 40.08 -9.94 12.74
C GLN A 264 39.90 -11.40 13.14
N ARG A 265 40.20 -12.32 12.21
CA ARG A 265 40.13 -13.74 12.52
C ARG A 265 41.19 -13.90 13.59
N LYS A 266 40.77 -14.03 14.85
CA LYS A 266 41.63 -14.66 15.85
C LYS A 266 42.13 -15.94 15.20
N ASP A 267 43.42 -16.22 15.33
CA ASP A 267 44.01 -17.42 14.76
C ASP A 267 43.52 -18.63 15.56
N VAL A 268 42.27 -19.00 15.31
CA VAL A 268 41.56 -20.09 15.96
C VAL A 268 41.73 -21.27 15.03
N SER A 269 42.28 -22.35 15.58
CA SER A 269 42.43 -23.61 14.87
C SER A 269 41.10 -24.02 14.23
N LEU A 270 41.12 -24.24 12.92
CA LEU A 270 39.94 -24.68 12.19
C LEU A 270 39.41 -26.03 12.71
N TYR A 271 40.32 -26.86 13.23
CA TYR A 271 39.98 -28.11 13.90
C TYR A 271 39.16 -27.87 15.17
N GLU A 272 39.46 -26.83 15.94
CA GLU A 272 38.71 -26.49 17.14
C GLU A 272 37.29 -26.02 16.81
N ILE A 273 37.12 -25.20 15.76
CA ILE A 273 35.77 -24.82 15.27
C ILE A 273 34.99 -26.06 14.79
N TYR A 274 35.66 -26.98 14.10
CA TYR A 274 35.06 -28.23 13.64
C TYR A 274 34.62 -29.11 14.83
N ARG A 275 35.53 -29.37 15.78
CA ARG A 275 35.30 -30.17 16.99
C ARG A 275 34.12 -29.62 17.78
N LEU A 276 34.13 -28.31 18.05
CA LEU A 276 33.06 -27.66 18.80
C LEU A 276 31.70 -27.77 18.07
N TYR A 277 31.68 -27.69 16.74
CA TYR A 277 30.43 -27.68 15.97
C TYR A 277 29.85 -29.07 15.69
N TYR A 278 30.67 -30.02 15.27
CA TYR A 278 30.25 -31.36 14.86
C TYR A 278 30.33 -32.37 16.01
N ASP A 279 31.46 -32.41 16.72
CA ASP A 279 31.71 -33.44 17.74
C ASP A 279 30.98 -33.08 19.05
N GLU A 280 31.20 -31.86 19.54
CA GLU A 280 30.58 -31.39 20.79
C GLU A 280 29.18 -30.81 20.61
N ARG A 281 28.72 -30.71 19.35
CA ARG A 281 27.39 -30.19 18.97
C ARG A 281 27.05 -28.79 19.52
N LYS A 282 28.03 -27.95 19.89
CA LYS A 282 27.81 -26.57 20.36
C LYS A 282 27.18 -25.70 19.27
N THR A 283 26.21 -24.86 19.63
CA THR A 283 25.60 -23.90 18.71
C THR A 283 26.62 -22.84 18.28
N LEU A 284 26.43 -22.22 17.11
CA LEU A 284 27.34 -21.14 16.64
C LEU A 284 27.51 -19.99 17.66
N LYS A 285 26.52 -19.78 18.54
CA LYS A 285 26.58 -18.78 19.61
C LYS A 285 27.49 -19.23 20.77
N GLU A 286 27.44 -20.49 21.13
CA GLU A 286 28.32 -21.05 22.17
C GLU A 286 29.76 -21.11 21.66
N ILE A 287 29.96 -21.54 20.41
CA ILE A 287 31.28 -21.51 19.76
C ILE A 287 31.79 -20.07 19.73
N ALA A 288 30.97 -19.11 19.30
CA ALA A 288 31.31 -17.68 19.31
C ALA A 288 31.79 -17.17 20.67
N LYS A 289 31.20 -17.68 21.76
CA LYS A 289 31.62 -17.33 23.12
C LYS A 289 32.95 -18.02 23.51
N ILE A 290 33.14 -19.28 23.12
CA ILE A 290 34.34 -20.07 23.44
C ILE A 290 35.56 -19.55 22.70
N VAL A 291 35.43 -19.32 21.38
CA VAL A 291 36.55 -18.87 20.53
C VAL A 291 36.64 -17.34 20.42
N GLU A 292 35.77 -16.62 21.13
CA GLU A 292 35.67 -15.16 21.14
C GLU A 292 35.59 -14.53 19.74
N MET A 293 34.76 -15.11 18.87
CA MET A 293 34.52 -14.63 17.50
C MET A 293 33.03 -14.38 17.26
N ASP A 294 32.69 -13.45 16.36
CA ASP A 294 31.29 -13.28 15.97
C ASP A 294 30.73 -14.54 15.29
N ARG A 295 29.50 -14.92 15.64
CA ARG A 295 28.80 -16.12 15.13
C ARG A 295 28.72 -16.18 13.59
N HIS A 296 28.68 -15.03 12.91
CA HIS A 296 28.65 -14.96 11.45
C HIS A 296 30.02 -15.27 10.85
N THR A 297 31.11 -14.94 11.55
CA THR A 297 32.48 -15.32 11.17
C THR A 297 32.63 -16.83 11.19
N ILE A 298 32.21 -17.47 12.27
CA ILE A 298 32.22 -18.94 12.38
C ILE A 298 31.36 -19.56 11.27
N GLY A 299 30.16 -19.05 11.05
CA GLY A 299 29.29 -19.51 9.95
C GLY A 299 29.91 -19.34 8.56
N SER A 300 30.72 -18.29 8.36
CA SER A 300 31.45 -18.06 7.11
C SER A 300 32.63 -19.02 6.96
N ILE A 301 33.38 -19.28 8.04
CA ILE A 301 34.47 -20.28 8.07
C ILE A 301 33.92 -21.67 7.72
N LEU A 302 32.81 -22.09 8.35
CA LEU A 302 32.16 -23.36 8.01
C LEU A 302 31.79 -23.40 6.52
N LYS A 303 31.21 -22.31 5.99
CA LYS A 303 30.79 -22.24 4.59
C LYS A 303 31.96 -22.24 3.60
N GLU A 304 33.03 -21.49 3.88
CA GLU A 304 34.25 -21.43 3.06
C GLU A 304 34.94 -22.78 2.97
N ARG A 305 34.90 -23.57 4.05
CA ARG A 305 35.46 -24.93 4.11
C ARG A 305 34.52 -26.00 3.57
N GLY A 306 33.34 -25.64 3.07
CA GLY A 306 32.35 -26.58 2.57
C GLY A 306 31.67 -27.42 3.66
N TRP A 307 31.80 -27.03 4.93
CA TRP A 307 31.15 -27.68 6.06
C TRP A 307 29.68 -27.28 6.14
N GLU A 308 28.79 -28.26 5.95
CA GLU A 308 27.35 -28.04 5.88
C GLU A 308 26.77 -27.70 7.25
N THR A 309 26.25 -26.48 7.43
CA THR A 309 25.64 -26.13 8.73
C THR A 309 24.43 -27.03 9.02
N ARG A 310 24.21 -27.40 10.29
CA ARG A 310 23.06 -28.21 10.74
C ARG A 310 21.70 -27.68 10.29
N ARG A 311 21.57 -26.36 10.10
CA ARG A 311 20.36 -25.75 9.52
C ARG A 311 20.18 -26.13 8.05
N THR A 312 21.26 -26.16 7.27
CA THR A 312 21.25 -26.57 5.86
C THR A 312 20.92 -28.05 5.74
N ALA A 313 21.54 -28.89 6.59
CA ALA A 313 21.24 -30.32 6.69
C ALA A 313 19.77 -30.58 7.05
N ALA A 314 19.24 -29.90 8.08
CA ALA A 314 17.83 -30.01 8.47
C ALA A 314 16.87 -29.55 7.35
N ILE A 315 17.20 -28.49 6.61
CA ILE A 315 16.39 -28.06 5.46
C ILE A 315 16.43 -29.10 4.33
N ARG A 316 17.58 -29.74 4.09
CA ARG A 316 17.72 -30.82 3.11
C ARG A 316 16.89 -32.04 3.52
N GLU A 317 16.94 -32.46 4.78
CA GLU A 317 16.09 -33.53 5.32
C GLU A 317 14.59 -33.20 5.22
N MET A 318 14.19 -31.98 5.57
CA MET A 318 12.80 -31.54 5.43
C MET A 318 12.33 -31.62 3.97
N ARG A 319 13.17 -31.21 3.01
CA ARG A 319 12.85 -31.32 1.57
C ARG A 319 12.75 -32.77 1.10
N VAL A 320 13.55 -33.68 1.64
CA VAL A 320 13.46 -35.12 1.35
C VAL A 320 12.16 -35.70 1.93
N LYS A 321 11.79 -35.34 3.16
CA LYS A 321 10.52 -35.73 3.80
C LYS A 321 9.31 -35.16 3.06
N GLU A 322 9.39 -33.91 2.61
CA GLU A 322 8.33 -33.24 1.83
C GLU A 322 8.14 -33.89 0.45
N LYS A 323 9.23 -34.23 -0.24
CA LYS A 323 9.17 -35.04 -1.48
C LYS A 323 8.51 -36.39 -1.23
N SER A 324 8.88 -37.08 -0.15
CA SER A 324 8.26 -38.36 0.22
C SER A 324 6.76 -38.22 0.50
N ARG A 325 6.35 -37.17 1.25
CA ARG A 325 4.93 -36.85 1.50
C ARG A 325 4.15 -36.56 0.22
N ASN A 326 4.70 -35.75 -0.68
CA ASN A 326 4.04 -35.43 -1.95
C ASN A 326 3.89 -36.67 -2.83
N THR A 327 4.89 -37.54 -2.84
CA THR A 327 4.81 -38.83 -3.55
C THR A 327 3.72 -39.74 -2.95
N LYS A 328 3.56 -39.71 -1.62
CA LYS A 328 2.49 -40.46 -0.93
C LYS A 328 1.11 -39.88 -1.26
N ILE A 329 0.96 -38.56 -1.25
CA ILE A 329 -0.30 -37.87 -1.61
C ILE A 329 -0.69 -38.18 -3.06
N GLU A 330 0.23 -38.10 -4.02
CA GLU A 330 -0.05 -38.45 -5.42
C GLU A 330 -0.52 -39.89 -5.57
N LYS A 331 0.08 -40.84 -4.83
CA LYS A 331 -0.39 -42.24 -4.79
C LYS A 331 -1.80 -42.33 -4.22
N THR A 332 -2.08 -41.68 -3.09
CA THR A 332 -3.39 -41.71 -2.42
C THR A 332 -4.48 -41.09 -3.29
N VAL A 333 -4.20 -39.98 -3.97
CA VAL A 333 -5.12 -39.33 -4.91
C VAL A 333 -5.44 -40.29 -6.05
N LYS A 334 -4.43 -40.89 -6.70
CA LYS A 334 -4.65 -41.87 -7.78
C LYS A 334 -5.47 -43.09 -7.34
N THR A 335 -5.31 -43.58 -6.13
CA THR A 335 -6.16 -44.66 -5.58
C THR A 335 -7.58 -44.20 -5.30
N ARG A 336 -7.78 -42.97 -4.79
CA ARG A 336 -9.11 -42.41 -4.55
C ARG A 336 -9.87 -42.14 -5.86
N THR A 337 -9.21 -41.65 -6.90
CA THR A 337 -9.83 -41.42 -8.21
C THR A 337 -10.31 -42.75 -8.83
N LYS A 338 -9.53 -43.83 -8.66
CA LYS A 338 -9.93 -45.18 -9.09
C LYS A 338 -11.06 -45.80 -8.25
N GLN A 339 -11.19 -45.42 -6.99
CA GLN A 339 -12.29 -45.87 -6.13
C GLN A 339 -13.58 -45.05 -6.33
N SER A 340 -13.48 -43.76 -6.64
CA SER A 340 -14.66 -42.91 -6.90
C SER A 340 -15.39 -43.27 -8.19
N GLU A 341 -14.72 -43.90 -9.15
CA GLU A 341 -15.37 -44.43 -10.37
C GLU A 341 -16.20 -45.70 -10.12
N LYS A 342 -16.16 -46.29 -8.92
CA LYS A 342 -16.85 -47.57 -8.62
C LYS A 342 -17.97 -47.51 -7.59
N ILE A 343 -18.36 -46.35 -7.06
CA ILE A 343 -19.34 -46.29 -5.96
C ILE A 343 -20.64 -45.60 -6.42
N LYS A 344 -21.72 -46.38 -6.55
CA LYS A 344 -23.11 -45.89 -6.63
C LYS A 344 -23.60 -45.45 -5.24
N PRO A 345 -24.42 -44.39 -5.14
CA PRO A 345 -24.85 -43.84 -3.85
C PRO A 345 -25.91 -44.74 -3.22
N ARG A 346 -25.64 -45.27 -2.02
CA ARG A 346 -26.65 -45.87 -1.14
C ARG A 346 -26.72 -45.09 0.17
N GLY A 347 -27.96 -44.90 0.60
CA GLY A 347 -28.37 -43.92 1.60
C GLY A 347 -27.90 -44.16 3.03
N LYS A 348 -28.00 -43.05 3.78
CA LYS A 348 -27.77 -42.85 5.20
C LYS A 348 -28.35 -43.99 6.06
N LYS A 349 -27.56 -44.47 7.01
CA LYS A 349 -28.06 -44.97 8.30
C LYS A 349 -27.22 -44.40 9.44
N THR A 350 -27.92 -43.79 10.37
CA THR A 350 -27.51 -43.32 11.68
C THR A 350 -27.41 -44.51 12.63
N THR A 351 -26.33 -44.58 13.42
CA THR A 351 -26.31 -45.44 14.62
C THR A 351 -25.58 -44.77 15.79
N LYS A 352 -26.36 -44.61 16.85
CA LYS A 352 -26.11 -44.26 18.25
C LYS A 352 -25.39 -45.44 18.96
N LYS A 353 -24.40 -45.19 19.83
CA LYS A 353 -24.09 -45.96 21.07
C LYS A 353 -22.86 -45.32 21.75
N LYS A 354 -22.95 -44.80 22.99
CA LYS A 354 -23.05 -45.43 24.34
C LYS A 354 -21.67 -45.81 24.93
N SER A 355 -21.22 -44.95 25.85
CA SER A 355 -20.60 -45.18 27.17
C SER A 355 -19.75 -46.42 27.42
N GLU A 356 -18.53 -46.24 27.93
CA GLU A 356 -18.02 -47.03 29.06
C GLU A 356 -16.79 -46.40 29.76
N LYS A 357 -16.81 -46.49 31.11
CA LYS A 357 -15.80 -46.09 32.10
C LYS A 357 -14.55 -46.97 32.02
N THR A 358 -13.36 -46.45 32.37
CA THR A 358 -12.57 -46.88 33.58
C THR A 358 -11.14 -46.29 33.67
N LYS A 359 -10.83 -45.77 34.88
CA LYS A 359 -9.64 -45.91 35.75
C LYS A 359 -8.19 -45.65 35.25
N SER A 360 -7.63 -44.56 35.79
CA SER A 360 -6.36 -44.38 36.53
C SER A 360 -5.06 -45.04 36.04
N THR A 361 -3.98 -44.25 35.90
CA THR A 361 -2.73 -44.35 36.70
C THR A 361 -1.68 -43.29 36.32
N GLU A 362 -0.83 -42.97 37.29
CA GLU A 362 0.13 -41.86 37.45
C GLU A 362 1.32 -41.85 36.47
N GLY A 363 1.95 -40.68 36.25
CA GLY A 363 3.29 -40.64 35.65
C GLY A 363 3.87 -39.29 35.20
N SER A 364 4.42 -38.54 36.16
CA SER A 364 5.49 -37.51 36.05
C SER A 364 6.25 -37.31 34.71
N THR A 365 6.39 -36.07 34.23
CA THR A 365 7.69 -35.32 34.14
C THR A 365 7.58 -34.02 33.31
N LYS A 366 7.95 -32.88 33.92
CA LYS A 366 8.04 -31.54 33.30
C LYS A 366 9.04 -31.48 32.14
N LYS A 367 8.61 -31.08 30.94
CA LYS A 367 9.47 -30.66 29.81
C LYS A 367 9.07 -29.28 29.27
N GLN A 368 10.00 -28.33 29.33
CA GLN A 368 9.87 -26.99 28.74
C GLN A 368 9.93 -27.02 27.20
N PRO A 369 9.01 -26.34 26.47
CA PRO A 369 9.15 -26.17 25.03
C PRO A 369 9.82 -24.85 24.62
N LYS A 370 10.89 -25.08 23.87
CA LYS A 370 11.68 -24.25 22.96
C LYS A 370 10.99 -23.01 22.34
N ARG A 371 11.70 -21.89 22.51
CA ARG A 371 11.63 -20.59 21.83
C ARG A 371 11.45 -20.71 20.30
N ILE A 372 10.30 -20.29 19.77
CA ILE A 372 9.99 -20.23 18.33
C ILE A 372 10.46 -18.90 17.73
N VAL A 373 10.95 -18.96 16.49
CA VAL A 373 11.59 -17.87 15.73
C VAL A 373 10.54 -16.94 15.12
N ALA A 374 10.67 -15.63 15.40
CA ALA A 374 9.79 -14.56 14.90
C ALA A 374 9.61 -14.51 13.36
N PRO A 375 8.39 -14.23 12.84
CA PRO A 375 8.14 -14.07 11.42
C PRO A 375 8.66 -12.73 10.88
N LYS A 376 9.20 -12.78 9.66
CA LYS A 376 9.83 -11.64 8.97
C LYS A 376 8.81 -10.59 8.53
N LYS A 377 9.15 -9.32 8.79
CA LYS A 377 8.43 -8.09 8.43
C LYS A 377 7.83 -8.11 7.01
N LEU A 378 6.52 -7.85 6.93
CA LEU A 378 5.73 -7.69 5.71
C LEU A 378 6.24 -6.51 4.87
N LYS A 379 6.53 -6.78 3.60
CA LYS A 379 6.96 -5.76 2.61
C LYS A 379 5.74 -5.11 1.96
N LYS A 380 5.86 -3.79 1.74
CA LYS A 380 4.93 -2.87 1.06
C LYS A 380 4.22 -3.54 -0.14
N LYS A 381 2.88 -3.56 -0.11
CA LYS A 381 2.02 -4.16 -1.15
C LYS A 381 2.16 -3.35 -2.46
N ILE A 382 2.76 -3.95 -3.47
CA ILE A 382 2.58 -3.59 -4.88
C ILE A 382 1.14 -4.01 -5.25
N GLY A 383 0.44 -3.23 -6.08
CA GLY A 383 -0.93 -3.54 -6.53
C GLY A 383 -1.07 -5.00 -6.94
N ARG A 384 -2.17 -5.64 -6.53
CA ARG A 384 -2.41 -7.08 -6.70
C ARG A 384 -2.64 -7.34 -8.20
N ILE A 385 -1.64 -7.88 -8.89
CA ILE A 385 -1.76 -8.32 -10.28
C ILE A 385 -2.55 -9.63 -10.26
N ASP A 386 -3.56 -9.76 -11.12
CA ASP A 386 -4.33 -10.98 -11.25
C ASP A 386 -3.46 -12.09 -11.88
N PRO A 387 -3.32 -13.27 -11.23
CA PRO A 387 -2.66 -14.42 -11.84
C PRO A 387 -3.22 -14.84 -13.21
N TYR A 388 -4.51 -14.61 -13.46
CA TYR A 388 -5.16 -14.98 -14.71
C TYR A 388 -4.67 -14.14 -15.89
N ASP A 389 -4.47 -12.84 -15.71
CA ASP A 389 -3.93 -11.98 -16.77
C ASP A 389 -2.50 -12.39 -17.16
N VAL A 390 -1.70 -12.78 -16.16
CA VAL A 390 -0.37 -13.34 -16.39
C VAL A 390 -0.46 -14.65 -17.18
N TYR A 391 -1.40 -15.53 -16.85
CA TYR A 391 -1.60 -16.79 -17.55
C TYR A 391 -2.03 -16.57 -19.01
N GLN A 392 -3.01 -15.70 -19.23
CA GLN A 392 -3.52 -15.36 -20.56
C GLN A 392 -2.43 -14.78 -21.46
N LEU A 393 -1.65 -13.82 -20.96
CA LEU A 393 -0.61 -13.17 -21.77
C LEU A 393 0.60 -14.08 -22.01
N TYR A 394 1.09 -14.77 -20.96
CA TYR A 394 2.36 -15.50 -21.02
C TYR A 394 2.22 -16.95 -21.48
N ILE A 395 1.24 -17.68 -20.93
CA ILE A 395 1.04 -19.11 -21.24
C ILE A 395 0.26 -19.26 -22.54
N ILE A 396 -0.91 -18.63 -22.65
CA ILE A 396 -1.78 -18.75 -23.83
C ILE A 396 -1.27 -17.87 -24.98
N GLY A 397 -1.11 -16.57 -24.74
CA GLY A 397 -0.71 -15.58 -25.75
C GLY A 397 0.76 -15.63 -26.17
N LYS A 398 1.54 -16.59 -25.62
CA LYS A 398 2.97 -16.81 -25.89
C LYS A 398 3.85 -15.53 -25.80
N SER A 399 3.42 -14.49 -25.09
CA SER A 399 4.22 -13.27 -24.93
C SER A 399 5.47 -13.54 -24.09
N THR A 400 6.52 -12.76 -24.30
CA THR A 400 7.73 -12.82 -23.45
C THR A 400 7.44 -12.26 -22.05
N LEU A 401 8.25 -12.62 -21.04
CA LEU A 401 8.09 -12.03 -19.68
C LEU A 401 8.15 -10.50 -19.68
N GLY A 402 8.92 -9.91 -20.60
CA GLY A 402 9.06 -8.47 -20.79
C GLY A 402 7.79 -7.85 -21.36
N GLU A 403 7.27 -8.39 -22.46
CA GLU A 403 6.01 -7.96 -23.06
C GLU A 403 4.84 -8.12 -22.09
N THR A 404 4.76 -9.23 -21.35
CA THR A 404 3.74 -9.41 -20.31
C THR A 404 3.88 -8.34 -19.23
N ALA A 405 5.10 -7.95 -18.84
CA ALA A 405 5.31 -6.88 -17.86
C ALA A 405 4.84 -5.52 -18.41
N GLU A 406 5.17 -5.22 -19.66
CA GLU A 406 4.79 -3.98 -20.33
C GLU A 406 3.27 -3.87 -20.50
N LYS A 407 2.62 -4.93 -20.99
CA LYS A 407 1.15 -5.01 -21.13
C LYS A 407 0.42 -4.86 -19.79
N LEU A 408 1.04 -5.31 -18.69
CA LEU A 408 0.49 -5.17 -17.32
C LEU A 408 0.95 -3.88 -16.61
N GLY A 409 1.64 -2.95 -17.28
CA GLY A 409 2.11 -1.69 -16.68
C GLY A 409 3.17 -1.87 -15.58
N LEU A 410 3.90 -2.98 -15.59
CA LEU A 410 4.89 -3.33 -14.57
C LEU A 410 6.29 -2.86 -14.96
N LYS A 411 6.95 -2.12 -14.04
CA LYS A 411 8.34 -1.65 -14.24
C LYS A 411 9.36 -2.79 -14.31
N THR A 412 9.03 -3.99 -13.82
CA THR A 412 9.96 -5.14 -13.79
C THR A 412 9.20 -6.45 -13.96
N VAL A 413 9.85 -7.47 -14.50
CA VAL A 413 9.28 -8.83 -14.66
C VAL A 413 9.16 -9.63 -13.35
N ARG A 414 9.62 -9.06 -12.22
CA ARG A 414 9.72 -9.77 -10.93
C ARG A 414 8.35 -10.19 -10.36
N PRO A 415 7.28 -9.37 -10.43
CA PRO A 415 5.95 -9.78 -9.98
C PRO A 415 5.40 -10.95 -10.80
N ILE A 416 5.59 -10.93 -12.12
CA ILE A 416 5.17 -12.02 -13.02
C ILE A 416 5.88 -13.32 -12.66
N ARG A 417 7.21 -13.31 -12.49
CA ARG A 417 7.96 -14.51 -12.07
C ARG A 417 7.50 -15.05 -10.72
N ARG A 418 7.08 -14.18 -9.81
CA ARG A 418 6.50 -14.60 -8.53
C ARG A 418 5.17 -15.29 -8.75
N ILE A 419 4.28 -14.71 -9.55
CA ILE A 419 2.98 -15.30 -9.88
C ILE A 419 3.13 -16.66 -10.56
N LEU A 420 3.99 -16.78 -11.56
CA LEU A 420 4.28 -18.06 -12.23
C LEU A 420 4.77 -19.10 -11.21
N LYS A 421 5.68 -18.71 -10.31
CA LYS A 421 6.21 -19.59 -9.27
C LYS A 421 5.15 -20.01 -8.24
N ASP A 422 4.37 -19.05 -7.74
CA ASP A 422 3.38 -19.26 -6.69
C ASP A 422 2.22 -20.16 -7.18
N ASN A 423 1.95 -20.16 -8.49
CA ASN A 423 0.94 -21.03 -9.13
C ASN A 423 1.53 -22.30 -9.77
N GLY A 424 2.83 -22.58 -9.57
CA GLY A 424 3.48 -23.79 -10.12
C GLY A 424 3.62 -23.82 -11.65
N TRP A 425 3.45 -22.69 -12.34
CA TRP A 425 3.62 -22.60 -13.78
C TRP A 425 5.09 -22.53 -14.16
N LYS A 426 5.52 -23.39 -15.10
CA LYS A 426 6.90 -23.37 -15.60
C LYS A 426 7.13 -22.12 -16.44
N VAL A 427 8.22 -21.42 -16.16
CA VAL A 427 8.73 -20.38 -17.07
C VAL A 427 9.15 -21.08 -18.35
N LYS A 428 8.53 -20.74 -19.48
CA LYS A 428 8.95 -21.23 -20.79
C LYS A 428 10.42 -20.85 -20.95
N HIS A 429 11.29 -21.84 -21.05
CA HIS A 429 12.60 -21.64 -21.63
C HIS A 429 12.36 -21.32 -23.10
N HIS A 430 12.88 -20.20 -23.59
CA HIS A 430 12.77 -19.86 -25.00
C HIS A 430 13.22 -21.08 -25.82
N GLU A 431 12.37 -21.52 -26.75
CA GLU A 431 12.77 -22.46 -27.80
C GLU A 431 14.03 -21.92 -28.50
N LYS A 432 14.87 -22.85 -28.97
CA LYS A 432 16.22 -22.63 -29.54
C LYS A 432 16.44 -21.18 -29.94
N ILE A 433 17.26 -20.48 -29.15
CA ILE A 433 17.74 -19.16 -29.50
C ILE A 433 18.36 -19.28 -30.91
N ASP A 434 17.86 -18.51 -31.87
CA ASP A 434 18.51 -18.41 -33.17
C ASP A 434 19.75 -17.54 -32.99
N TYR A 435 20.88 -18.22 -32.86
CA TYR A 435 22.13 -17.56 -32.57
C TYR A 435 22.73 -16.93 -33.83
N ASP A 436 22.37 -17.42 -35.01
CA ASP A 436 22.86 -16.88 -36.28
C ASP A 436 22.19 -15.53 -36.55
N GLU A 437 20.90 -15.40 -36.25
CA GLU A 437 20.20 -14.11 -36.25
C GLU A 437 20.83 -13.12 -35.26
N ILE A 438 21.14 -13.57 -34.04
CA ILE A 438 21.79 -12.74 -33.02
C ILE A 438 23.19 -12.29 -33.45
N TYR A 439 23.95 -13.16 -34.12
CA TYR A 439 25.27 -12.82 -34.66
C TYR A 439 25.12 -11.79 -35.78
N LYS A 440 24.25 -12.05 -36.76
CA LYS A 440 23.93 -11.16 -37.88
C LYS A 440 23.58 -9.74 -37.42
N LEU A 441 22.64 -9.62 -36.47
CA LEU A 441 22.24 -8.33 -35.88
C LEU A 441 23.41 -7.58 -35.22
N HIS A 442 24.43 -8.29 -34.73
CA HIS A 442 25.60 -7.68 -34.11
C HIS A 442 26.71 -7.35 -35.10
N SER A 443 27.07 -8.30 -35.96
CA SER A 443 28.22 -8.21 -36.87
C SER A 443 27.90 -7.44 -38.14
N GLU A 444 26.71 -7.62 -38.70
CA GLU A 444 26.28 -6.98 -39.95
C GLU A 444 25.54 -5.67 -39.66
N ASP A 445 24.57 -5.69 -38.75
CA ASP A 445 23.72 -4.51 -38.48
C ASP A 445 24.30 -3.55 -37.41
N GLY A 446 25.42 -3.93 -36.79
CA GLY A 446 26.12 -3.09 -35.79
C GLY A 446 25.30 -2.80 -34.52
N LEU A 447 24.28 -3.60 -34.21
CA LEU A 447 23.41 -3.34 -33.07
C LEU A 447 24.10 -3.69 -31.74
N SER A 448 23.88 -2.84 -30.73
CA SER A 448 24.30 -3.14 -29.36
C SER A 448 23.54 -4.34 -28.80
N LEU A 449 24.19 -5.16 -27.95
CA LEU A 449 23.56 -6.33 -27.32
C LEU A 449 22.25 -6.00 -26.56
N GLY A 450 22.12 -4.78 -26.05
CA GLY A 450 20.90 -4.30 -25.40
C GLY A 450 19.74 -4.06 -26.37
N ARG A 451 20.03 -3.63 -27.60
CA ARG A 451 19.04 -3.43 -28.65
C ARG A 451 18.66 -4.74 -29.31
N ILE A 452 19.64 -5.62 -29.58
CA ILE A 452 19.42 -7.01 -29.99
C ILE A 452 18.47 -7.69 -29.00
N GLY A 453 18.76 -7.58 -27.70
CA GLY A 453 17.90 -8.15 -26.65
C GLY A 453 16.45 -7.67 -26.65
N LYS A 454 16.18 -6.44 -27.09
CA LYS A 454 14.80 -5.97 -27.26
C LYS A 454 14.12 -6.58 -28.48
N ILE A 455 14.87 -6.77 -29.57
CA ILE A 455 14.36 -7.36 -30.81
C ILE A 455 14.06 -8.85 -30.60
N VAL A 456 15.01 -9.61 -30.06
CA VAL A 456 14.89 -11.07 -29.88
C VAL A 456 14.26 -11.48 -28.55
N GLY A 457 13.83 -10.52 -27.72
CA GLY A 457 13.20 -10.80 -26.42
C GLY A 457 14.15 -11.38 -25.34
N LEU A 458 15.47 -11.20 -25.47
CA LEU A 458 16.48 -11.69 -24.52
C LEU A 458 17.13 -10.57 -23.71
N THR A 459 17.68 -10.89 -22.54
CA THR A 459 18.48 -9.90 -21.81
C THR A 459 19.86 -9.75 -22.44
N ALA A 460 20.44 -8.54 -22.41
CA ALA A 460 21.81 -8.32 -22.87
C ALA A 460 22.84 -9.23 -22.19
N SER A 461 22.57 -9.67 -20.95
CA SER A 461 23.41 -10.63 -20.22
C SER A 461 23.32 -12.04 -20.84
N THR A 462 22.11 -12.48 -21.22
CA THR A 462 21.90 -13.77 -21.91
C THR A 462 22.62 -13.79 -23.25
N ILE A 463 22.50 -12.70 -24.02
CA ILE A 463 23.18 -12.58 -25.32
C ILE A 463 24.70 -12.56 -25.11
N ARG A 464 25.22 -11.80 -24.14
CA ARG A 464 26.65 -11.79 -23.83
C ARG A 464 27.18 -13.18 -23.45
N LYS A 465 26.39 -13.95 -22.70
CA LYS A 465 26.72 -15.33 -22.36
C LYS A 465 26.76 -16.21 -23.61
N ALA A 466 25.80 -16.07 -24.51
CA ALA A 466 25.76 -16.78 -25.79
C ALA A 466 26.98 -16.48 -26.68
N PHE A 467 27.36 -15.21 -26.79
CA PHE A 467 28.57 -14.78 -27.49
C PHE A 467 29.82 -15.43 -26.89
N LYS A 468 29.95 -15.41 -25.56
CA LYS A 468 31.08 -16.03 -24.85
C LYS A 468 31.13 -17.55 -25.07
N GLU A 469 30.00 -18.24 -25.01
CA GLU A 469 29.92 -19.69 -25.19
C GLU A 469 30.29 -20.14 -26.61
N ARG A 470 30.10 -19.27 -27.62
CA ARG A 470 30.47 -19.53 -29.01
C ARG A 470 31.81 -18.94 -29.45
N GLY A 471 32.55 -18.31 -28.54
CA GLY A 471 33.81 -17.65 -28.88
C GLY A 471 33.65 -16.44 -29.81
N TRP A 472 32.44 -15.86 -29.90
CA TRP A 472 32.24 -14.62 -30.62
C TRP A 472 32.76 -13.46 -29.80
N GLU A 473 33.69 -12.69 -30.37
CA GLU A 473 34.15 -11.47 -29.75
C GLU A 473 32.99 -10.48 -29.67
N THR A 474 32.61 -10.12 -28.44
CA THR A 474 31.86 -8.88 -28.24
C THR A 474 32.85 -7.75 -28.44
N LYS A 475 33.10 -7.37 -29.71
CA LYS A 475 33.70 -6.08 -29.97
C LYS A 475 32.83 -5.10 -29.19
N ARG A 476 33.43 -4.30 -28.30
CA ARG A 476 32.73 -3.10 -27.85
C ARG A 476 32.57 -2.34 -29.15
N ILE A 477 31.39 -2.46 -29.76
CA ILE A 477 30.90 -1.46 -30.67
C ILE A 477 30.79 -0.24 -29.77
N SER A 478 31.91 0.45 -29.55
CA SER A 478 31.87 1.89 -29.51
C SER A 478 31.15 2.18 -30.79
N ILE A 479 29.86 2.50 -30.68
CA ILE A 479 29.21 3.17 -31.78
C ILE A 479 30.16 4.34 -31.99
N ASN A 480 30.95 4.30 -33.07
CA ASN A 480 31.77 5.39 -33.52
C ASN A 480 30.78 6.46 -33.98
N ARG A 481 29.99 6.97 -33.03
CA ARG A 481 29.44 8.29 -33.12
C ARG A 481 30.69 9.13 -33.01
N GLU A 482 31.00 9.83 -34.09
CA GLU A 482 31.91 10.95 -34.00
C GLU A 482 31.57 11.71 -32.72
N PRO A 483 32.56 11.98 -31.85
CA PRO A 483 32.29 12.73 -30.64
C PRO A 483 31.54 14.00 -31.05
N PRO A 484 30.43 14.33 -30.37
CA PRO A 484 29.69 15.52 -30.72
C PRO A 484 30.62 16.71 -30.70
N ASP A 485 30.51 17.57 -31.71
CA ASP A 485 31.33 18.74 -31.89
C ASP A 485 31.41 19.54 -30.57
N ILE A 486 32.62 19.69 -30.07
CA ILE A 486 32.91 20.28 -28.77
C ILE A 486 32.40 21.73 -28.74
N GLU A 487 32.58 22.48 -29.83
CA GLU A 487 32.11 23.87 -29.91
C GLU A 487 30.58 23.93 -29.83
N LYS A 488 29.89 23.02 -30.53
CA LYS A 488 28.44 22.87 -30.44
C LYS A 488 27.95 22.49 -29.03
N VAL A 489 28.67 21.60 -28.35
CA VAL A 489 28.36 21.24 -26.93
C VAL A 489 28.51 22.47 -26.03
N PHE A 490 29.54 23.28 -26.27
CA PHE A 490 29.79 24.52 -25.51
C PHE A 490 28.69 25.56 -25.76
N SER A 491 28.36 25.84 -27.02
CA SER A 491 27.36 26.85 -27.39
C SER A 491 25.98 26.50 -26.81
N LEU A 492 25.52 25.25 -27.01
CA LEU A 492 24.24 24.79 -26.49
C LEU A 492 24.17 24.90 -24.96
N TYR A 493 25.26 24.61 -24.25
CA TYR A 493 25.26 24.65 -22.78
C TYR A 493 25.47 26.04 -22.18
N TYR A 494 26.46 26.78 -22.68
CA TYR A 494 26.86 28.06 -22.10
C TYR A 494 26.04 29.22 -22.64
N GLU A 495 25.83 29.27 -23.94
CA GLU A 495 25.16 30.38 -24.65
C GLU A 495 23.65 30.18 -24.66
N GLU A 496 23.17 29.00 -25.07
CA GLU A 496 21.71 28.71 -25.13
C GLU A 496 21.14 28.25 -23.78
N GLY A 497 22.01 27.94 -22.81
CA GLY A 497 21.61 27.63 -21.44
C GLY A 497 20.93 26.27 -21.25
N LEU A 498 21.08 25.35 -22.21
CA LEU A 498 20.56 23.99 -22.12
C LEU A 498 21.23 23.20 -21.00
N THR A 499 20.53 22.24 -20.43
CA THR A 499 21.11 21.27 -19.48
C THR A 499 21.91 20.21 -20.22
N LYS A 500 22.84 19.52 -19.53
CA LYS A 500 23.64 18.43 -20.14
C LYS A 500 22.78 17.33 -20.77
N GLU A 501 21.61 17.08 -20.20
CA GLU A 501 20.64 16.11 -20.69
C GLU A 501 19.97 16.60 -21.97
N GLU A 502 19.60 17.88 -22.06
CA GLU A 502 19.04 18.50 -23.27
C GLU A 502 20.10 18.60 -24.38
N VAL A 503 21.34 18.98 -24.05
CA VAL A 503 22.48 18.97 -24.99
C VAL A 503 22.72 17.56 -25.53
N ALA A 504 22.62 16.53 -24.67
CA ALA A 504 22.75 15.14 -25.10
C ALA A 504 21.63 14.73 -26.05
N GLU A 505 20.39 15.14 -25.79
CA GLU A 505 19.25 14.87 -26.67
C GLU A 505 19.40 15.58 -28.02
N GLU A 506 19.77 16.87 -28.03
CA GLU A 506 19.94 17.70 -29.22
C GLU A 506 21.05 17.15 -30.14
N LEU A 507 22.18 16.74 -29.56
CA LEU A 507 23.32 16.22 -30.31
C LEU A 507 23.24 14.71 -30.55
N ASN A 508 22.10 14.08 -30.23
CA ASN A 508 21.93 12.62 -30.28
C ASN A 508 23.11 11.87 -29.62
N ALA A 509 23.60 12.39 -28.50
CA ALA A 509 24.67 11.83 -27.70
C ALA A 509 24.10 11.22 -26.40
N SER A 510 24.86 10.35 -25.75
CA SER A 510 24.49 9.95 -24.39
C SER A 510 24.85 11.04 -23.38
N ASP A 511 24.05 11.20 -22.32
CA ASP A 511 24.37 12.08 -21.18
C ASP A 511 25.76 11.77 -20.59
N SER A 512 26.18 10.50 -20.58
CA SER A 512 27.54 10.12 -20.18
C SER A 512 28.62 10.66 -21.12
N THR A 513 28.37 10.76 -22.43
CA THR A 513 29.29 11.36 -23.42
C THR A 513 29.46 12.84 -23.13
N ILE A 514 28.35 13.57 -22.96
CA ILE A 514 28.40 15.00 -22.62
C ILE A 514 29.12 15.21 -21.28
N ARG A 515 28.79 14.44 -20.24
CA ARG A 515 29.51 14.51 -18.96
C ARG A 515 31.00 14.17 -19.07
N ARG A 516 31.40 13.31 -20.01
CA ARG A 516 32.79 13.00 -20.29
C ARG A 516 33.48 14.21 -20.93
N ILE A 517 32.90 14.80 -21.98
CA ILE A 517 33.42 16.02 -22.63
C ILE A 517 33.60 17.14 -21.59
N PHE A 518 32.63 17.36 -20.71
CA PHE A 518 32.77 18.35 -19.63
C PHE A 518 33.93 18.08 -18.67
N ARG A 519 34.25 16.80 -18.40
CA ARG A 519 35.40 16.45 -17.55
C ARG A 519 36.72 16.60 -18.30
N GLU A 520 36.77 16.18 -19.56
CA GLU A 520 37.95 16.25 -20.41
C GLU A 520 38.34 17.69 -20.72
N MET A 521 37.36 18.54 -21.02
CA MET A 521 37.58 19.97 -21.30
C MET A 521 37.72 20.82 -20.03
N GLY A 522 37.64 20.23 -18.83
CA GLY A 522 37.70 20.96 -17.56
C GLY A 522 36.56 21.97 -17.38
N TRP A 523 35.48 21.86 -18.16
CA TRP A 523 34.38 22.83 -18.11
C TRP A 523 33.64 22.74 -16.79
N PRO A 524 33.58 23.83 -16.01
CA PRO A 524 32.84 23.84 -14.77
C PRO A 524 31.37 23.61 -15.12
N SER A 525 30.83 22.50 -14.66
CA SER A 525 29.38 22.32 -14.69
C SER A 525 28.77 23.59 -14.10
N LYS A 526 27.76 24.19 -14.77
CA LYS A 526 26.85 25.16 -14.15
C LYS A 526 26.07 24.43 -13.05
N ILE A 527 26.75 23.87 -12.05
CA ILE A 527 26.23 23.81 -10.70
C ILE A 527 26.06 25.28 -10.42
N ARG A 528 24.83 25.78 -10.55
CA ARG A 528 24.52 27.12 -10.06
C ARG A 528 25.02 27.12 -8.62
N LYS A 529 26.17 27.75 -8.38
CA LYS A 529 26.67 28.02 -7.04
C LYS A 529 25.71 29.08 -6.53
N PHE A 530 24.59 28.62 -6.00
CA PHE A 530 23.69 29.50 -5.30
C PHE A 530 24.44 29.89 -4.03
N GLU A 531 24.65 31.19 -3.83
CA GLU A 531 25.30 31.73 -2.63
C GLU A 531 24.66 31.21 -1.34
N THR A 532 23.36 30.87 -1.39
CA THR A 532 22.62 30.28 -0.27
C THR A 532 21.67 29.17 -0.74
N ASP A 533 21.36 28.24 0.17
CA ASP A 533 20.34 27.21 -0.03
C ASP A 533 18.94 27.81 -0.32
N SER A 534 18.66 29.02 0.18
CA SER A 534 17.41 29.74 -0.08
C SER A 534 17.29 30.12 -1.56
N LYS A 535 18.33 30.76 -2.12
CA LYS A 535 18.39 31.11 -3.56
C LYS A 535 18.27 29.87 -4.45
N ARG A 536 18.86 28.73 -4.03
CA ARG A 536 18.71 27.44 -4.73
C ARG A 536 17.27 26.96 -4.77
N LYS A 537 16.54 27.08 -3.67
CA LYS A 537 15.13 26.65 -3.58
C LYS A 537 14.25 27.51 -4.49
N VAL A 538 14.39 28.83 -4.42
CA VAL A 538 13.64 29.78 -5.27
C VAL A 538 13.87 29.48 -6.74
N ALA A 539 15.12 29.35 -7.18
CA ALA A 539 15.43 29.04 -8.58
C ALA A 539 14.95 27.65 -9.04
N ASN A 540 14.94 26.66 -8.14
CA ASN A 540 14.36 25.35 -8.45
C ASN A 540 12.83 25.41 -8.56
N GLU A 541 12.17 26.23 -7.73
CA GLU A 541 10.72 26.46 -7.83
C GLU A 541 10.37 27.23 -9.09
N GLU A 542 11.13 28.26 -9.46
CA GLU A 542 10.98 28.97 -10.74
C GLU A 542 11.17 28.04 -11.93
N LYS A 543 12.22 27.20 -11.93
CA LYS A 543 12.43 26.20 -12.99
C LYS A 543 11.27 25.21 -13.06
N LYS A 544 10.71 24.77 -11.93
CA LYS A 544 9.51 23.92 -11.90
C LYS A 544 8.29 24.63 -12.48
N LYS A 545 8.09 25.92 -12.15
CA LYS A 545 7.01 26.74 -12.69
C LYS A 545 7.16 26.91 -14.21
N GLU A 546 8.37 27.15 -14.69
CA GLU A 546 8.67 27.27 -16.12
C GLU A 546 8.42 25.96 -16.88
N ILE A 547 8.90 24.83 -16.35
CA ILE A 547 8.61 23.51 -16.95
C ILE A 547 7.10 23.23 -16.95
N ALA A 548 6.39 23.57 -15.86
CA ALA A 548 4.95 23.42 -15.80
C ALA A 548 4.24 24.30 -16.84
N ARG A 549 4.67 25.55 -17.03
CA ARG A 549 4.14 26.48 -18.04
C ARG A 549 4.34 25.92 -19.45
N ARG A 550 5.57 25.54 -19.82
CA ARG A 550 5.87 24.92 -21.12
C ARG A 550 5.09 23.63 -21.36
N THR A 551 4.90 22.83 -20.31
CA THR A 551 4.09 21.61 -20.40
C THR A 551 2.63 21.92 -20.67
N ILE A 552 2.08 22.95 -20.03
CA ILE A 552 0.71 23.42 -20.25
C ILE A 552 0.55 23.96 -21.68
N GLU A 553 1.44 24.84 -22.12
CA GLU A 553 1.42 25.42 -23.48
C GLU A 553 1.52 24.33 -24.56
N LEU A 554 2.44 23.37 -24.41
CA LEU A 554 2.58 22.26 -25.36
C LEU A 554 1.32 21.39 -25.38
N ARG A 555 0.71 21.16 -24.22
CA ARG A 555 -0.52 20.37 -24.10
C ARG A 555 -1.70 21.07 -24.76
N GLU A 556 -1.82 22.39 -24.60
CA GLU A 556 -2.84 23.20 -25.26
C GLU A 556 -2.63 23.24 -26.78
N LYS A 557 -1.38 23.37 -27.23
CA LYS A 557 -1.03 23.29 -28.65
C LYS A 557 -1.40 21.94 -29.27
N LEU A 558 -1.15 20.84 -28.57
CA LEU A 558 -1.40 19.49 -29.09
C LEU A 558 -2.88 19.10 -29.05
N PHE A 559 -3.58 19.38 -27.95
CA PHE A 559 -4.94 18.85 -27.74
C PHE A 559 -6.05 19.91 -27.83
N GLY A 560 -5.68 21.19 -27.83
CA GLY A 560 -6.59 22.32 -27.76
C GLY A 560 -6.98 22.73 -26.34
N VAL A 561 -7.57 23.92 -26.23
CA VAL A 561 -8.03 24.54 -24.97
C VAL A 561 -9.49 24.23 -24.62
N ASN A 562 -10.20 23.48 -25.47
CA ASN A 562 -11.61 23.17 -25.29
C ASN A 562 -11.84 21.67 -25.11
N CYS A 563 -12.87 21.32 -24.34
CA CYS A 563 -13.35 19.95 -24.24
C CYS A 563 -13.89 19.47 -25.60
N LYS A 564 -13.35 18.38 -26.12
CA LYS A 564 -13.75 17.82 -27.44
C LYS A 564 -15.14 17.16 -27.45
N ILE A 565 -15.79 17.05 -26.29
CA ILE A 565 -17.19 16.60 -26.15
C ILE A 565 -18.07 17.82 -25.90
N CYS A 566 -18.05 18.44 -24.72
CA CYS A 566 -19.01 19.48 -24.36
C CYS A 566 -18.63 20.92 -24.75
N GLY A 567 -17.50 21.14 -25.43
CA GLY A 567 -17.05 22.47 -25.85
C GLY A 567 -16.48 23.39 -24.76
N VAL A 568 -16.79 23.14 -23.48
CA VAL A 568 -16.30 23.93 -22.32
C VAL A 568 -14.79 24.17 -22.40
N SER A 569 -14.41 25.43 -22.20
CA SER A 569 -13.02 25.88 -22.29
C SER A 569 -12.22 25.60 -21.01
N LYS A 570 -10.89 25.73 -21.10
CA LYS A 570 -9.98 25.50 -19.99
C LYS A 570 -10.08 26.58 -18.90
N GLU A 571 -10.41 27.81 -19.28
CA GLU A 571 -10.60 28.94 -18.37
C GLU A 571 -11.73 28.64 -17.37
N GLU A 572 -12.76 27.93 -17.82
CA GLU A 572 -13.88 27.49 -16.98
C GLU A 572 -13.55 26.22 -16.19
N LYS A 573 -12.89 25.23 -16.80
CA LYS A 573 -12.63 23.92 -16.18
C LYS A 573 -11.29 23.32 -16.57
N THR A 574 -10.61 22.70 -15.61
CA THR A 574 -9.40 21.91 -15.91
C THR A 574 -9.71 20.76 -16.87
N LEU A 575 -9.04 20.76 -18.02
CA LEU A 575 -9.11 19.68 -18.99
C LEU A 575 -8.15 18.54 -18.62
N ILE A 576 -8.52 17.32 -19.00
CA ILE A 576 -7.82 16.04 -18.80
C ILE A 576 -7.64 15.44 -20.20
N VAL A 577 -6.46 14.93 -20.54
CA VAL A 577 -6.27 14.24 -21.83
C VAL A 577 -6.68 12.79 -21.67
N HIS A 578 -7.39 12.27 -22.65
CA HIS A 578 -7.94 10.92 -22.71
C HIS A 578 -7.54 10.25 -24.02
N ARG A 579 -7.20 8.96 -24.00
CA ARG A 579 -6.99 8.18 -25.23
C ARG A 579 -8.31 7.82 -25.86
N LYS A 580 -8.48 8.05 -27.15
CA LYS A 580 -9.72 7.76 -27.88
C LYS A 580 -10.06 6.27 -27.98
N ASP A 581 -9.09 5.39 -27.72
CA ASP A 581 -9.29 3.94 -27.65
C ASP A 581 -9.72 3.45 -26.25
N GLY A 582 -9.79 4.33 -25.25
CA GLY A 582 -10.21 4.00 -23.89
C GLY A 582 -9.13 3.33 -23.03
N THR A 583 -7.92 3.12 -23.56
CA THR A 583 -6.83 2.50 -22.81
C THR A 583 -6.43 3.37 -21.62
N GLU A 584 -6.34 2.77 -20.44
CA GLU A 584 -5.88 3.45 -19.24
C GLU A 584 -4.45 3.98 -19.41
N HIS A 585 -4.17 5.13 -18.82
CA HIS A 585 -2.84 5.73 -18.81
C HIS A 585 -2.52 6.34 -17.45
N GLU A 586 -1.23 6.36 -17.09
CA GLU A 586 -0.79 7.02 -15.85
C GLU A 586 -1.06 8.53 -15.97
N ARG A 587 -1.72 9.10 -14.95
CA ARG A 587 -2.10 10.52 -14.93
C ARG A 587 -0.91 11.46 -15.14
N ASP A 588 0.27 11.05 -14.66
CA ASP A 588 1.50 11.84 -14.65
C ASP A 588 2.24 11.81 -15.99
N ILE A 589 1.97 10.84 -16.86
CA ILE A 589 2.67 10.69 -18.14
C ILE A 589 2.43 11.92 -19.03
N LEU A 590 1.21 12.48 -19.00
CA LEU A 590 0.81 13.65 -19.77
C LEU A 590 1.36 14.98 -19.24
N TRP A 591 2.02 14.96 -18.08
CA TRP A 591 2.70 16.11 -17.50
C TRP A 591 4.21 16.09 -17.74
N ARG A 592 4.70 15.15 -18.57
CA ARG A 592 6.12 15.06 -18.95
C ARG A 592 6.29 15.57 -20.38
N VAL A 593 7.04 16.67 -20.54
CA VAL A 593 7.36 17.26 -21.85
C VAL A 593 7.86 16.21 -22.85
N ARG A 594 8.75 15.32 -22.42
CA ARG A 594 9.29 14.24 -23.26
C ARG A 594 8.20 13.33 -23.84
N PHE A 595 7.17 13.02 -23.06
CA PHE A 595 6.07 12.19 -23.53
C PHE A 595 5.19 12.95 -24.52
N LEU A 596 4.83 14.20 -24.20
CA LEU A 596 4.03 15.05 -25.09
C LEU A 596 4.64 15.20 -26.48
N ARG A 597 5.99 15.24 -26.59
CA ARG A 597 6.69 15.27 -27.88
C ARG A 597 6.54 14.00 -28.73
N THR A 598 6.24 12.86 -28.11
CA THR A 598 6.12 11.55 -28.78
C THR A 598 4.68 11.13 -29.05
N VAL A 599 3.70 11.82 -28.47
CA VAL A 599 2.28 11.49 -28.60
C VAL A 599 1.77 11.95 -29.96
N LYS A 600 1.04 11.08 -30.65
CA LYS A 600 0.23 11.45 -31.82
C LYS A 600 -1.06 12.14 -31.36
N PRO A 601 -1.25 13.44 -31.63
CA PRO A 601 -2.41 14.18 -31.11
C PRO A 601 -3.76 13.57 -31.48
N ASP A 602 -3.86 12.95 -32.65
CA ASP A 602 -5.09 12.37 -33.17
C ASP A 602 -5.60 11.15 -32.40
N GLU A 603 -4.75 10.48 -31.64
CA GLU A 603 -5.13 9.34 -30.79
C GLU A 603 -5.71 9.80 -29.44
N TRP A 604 -5.69 11.11 -29.16
CA TRP A 604 -6.03 11.68 -27.86
C TRP A 604 -7.08 12.79 -27.98
N ALA A 605 -7.77 13.05 -26.88
CA ALA A 605 -8.77 14.11 -26.77
C ALA A 605 -8.64 14.83 -25.43
N SER A 606 -8.75 16.16 -25.44
CA SER A 606 -8.94 16.97 -24.24
C SER A 606 -10.41 16.90 -23.79
N LEU A 607 -10.64 16.48 -22.56
CA LEU A 607 -11.97 16.36 -21.94
C LEU A 607 -12.02 17.13 -20.63
N CYS A 608 -13.13 17.79 -20.30
CA CYS A 608 -13.30 18.40 -18.98
C CYS A 608 -13.43 17.33 -17.88
N HIS A 609 -13.28 17.74 -16.61
CA HIS A 609 -13.38 16.82 -15.47
C HIS A 609 -14.68 16.00 -15.43
N SER A 610 -15.80 16.55 -15.90
CA SER A 610 -17.09 15.84 -15.97
C SER A 610 -17.17 14.89 -17.17
N CYS A 611 -16.67 15.28 -18.34
CA CYS A 611 -16.72 14.44 -19.55
C CYS A 611 -15.77 13.25 -19.49
N HIS A 612 -14.61 13.39 -18.84
CA HIS A 612 -13.62 12.32 -18.77
C HIS A 612 -14.14 11.00 -18.17
N PRO A 613 -14.70 10.96 -16.95
CA PRO A 613 -15.24 9.73 -16.39
C PRO A 613 -16.48 9.22 -17.17
N GLY A 614 -17.28 10.12 -17.70
CA GLY A 614 -18.46 9.79 -18.50
C GLY A 614 -18.12 9.06 -19.80
N VAL A 615 -17.10 9.54 -20.53
CA VAL A 615 -16.59 8.87 -21.73
C VAL A 615 -16.06 7.47 -21.37
N HIS A 616 -15.22 7.33 -20.34
CA HIS A 616 -14.77 6.00 -19.90
C HIS A 616 -15.94 5.08 -19.55
N TRP A 617 -16.97 5.59 -18.86
CA TRP A 617 -18.13 4.78 -18.54
C TRP A 617 -18.91 4.33 -19.78
N MET A 618 -19.09 5.19 -20.77
CA MET A 618 -19.74 4.83 -22.03
C MET A 618 -18.95 3.75 -22.79
N MET A 619 -17.63 3.90 -22.84
CA MET A 619 -16.74 2.92 -23.47
C MET A 619 -16.74 1.58 -22.71
N ASP A 620 -16.62 1.61 -21.38
CA ASP A 620 -16.54 0.41 -20.56
C ASP A 620 -17.87 -0.36 -20.54
N THR A 621 -18.98 0.38 -20.35
CA THR A 621 -20.31 -0.16 -20.07
C THR A 621 -21.04 -0.56 -21.33
N PHE A 622 -20.99 0.27 -22.38
CA PHE A 622 -21.74 0.05 -23.63
C PHE A 622 -20.83 -0.29 -24.81
N LYS A 623 -19.51 -0.42 -24.61
CA LYS A 623 -18.54 -0.76 -25.66
C LYS A 623 -18.54 0.22 -26.84
N LEU A 624 -18.93 1.46 -26.58
CA LEU A 624 -18.91 2.51 -27.59
C LEU A 624 -17.49 2.99 -27.87
N SER A 625 -17.17 3.29 -29.12
CA SER A 625 -15.94 3.97 -29.45
C SER A 625 -16.06 5.47 -29.10
N TYR A 626 -14.92 6.15 -28.97
CA TYR A 626 -14.91 7.62 -28.81
C TYR A 626 -15.64 8.34 -29.96
N LYS A 627 -15.56 7.79 -31.19
CA LYS A 627 -16.24 8.34 -32.36
C LYS A 627 -17.77 8.27 -32.21
N ASP A 628 -18.29 7.17 -31.67
CA ASP A 628 -19.73 6.99 -31.44
C ASP A 628 -20.24 7.98 -30.40
N ILE A 629 -19.51 8.13 -29.28
CA ILE A 629 -19.89 9.07 -28.21
C ILE A 629 -19.91 10.51 -28.73
N LYS A 630 -18.90 10.90 -29.52
CA LYS A 630 -18.87 12.22 -30.17
C LYS A 630 -20.02 12.38 -31.17
N GLY A 631 -20.35 11.33 -31.92
CA GLY A 631 -21.49 11.30 -32.83
C GLY A 631 -22.84 11.51 -32.14
N ILE A 632 -23.04 10.87 -30.99
CA ILE A 632 -24.24 11.05 -30.13
C ILE A 632 -24.34 12.52 -29.70
N TYR A 633 -23.25 13.09 -29.16
CA TYR A 633 -23.23 14.49 -28.75
C TYR A 633 -23.64 15.44 -29.89
N VAL A 634 -22.98 15.33 -31.04
CA VAL A 634 -23.27 16.20 -32.20
C VAL A 634 -24.72 16.03 -32.68
N SER A 635 -25.21 14.80 -32.73
CA SER A 635 -26.57 14.50 -33.19
C SER A 635 -27.63 15.05 -32.25
N ASN A 636 -27.44 14.90 -30.93
CA ASN A 636 -28.40 15.33 -29.93
C ASN A 636 -28.35 16.85 -29.70
N HIS A 637 -27.19 17.48 -29.82
CA HIS A 637 -27.10 18.94 -29.73
C HIS A 637 -27.78 19.63 -30.91
N LYS A 638 -27.72 19.05 -32.13
CA LYS A 638 -28.53 19.52 -33.27
C LYS A 638 -30.02 19.38 -33.01
N LYS A 639 -30.43 18.34 -32.28
CA LYS A 639 -31.83 18.13 -31.88
C LYS A 639 -32.26 18.99 -30.69
N LYS A 640 -31.34 19.65 -29.97
CA LYS A 640 -31.65 20.40 -28.74
C LYS A 640 -32.67 21.50 -29.00
N GLU A 641 -32.54 22.23 -30.11
CA GLU A 641 -33.50 23.27 -30.53
C GLU A 641 -34.91 22.72 -30.80
N ALA A 642 -35.03 21.43 -31.18
CA ALA A 642 -36.30 20.74 -31.36
C ALA A 642 -36.83 20.12 -30.06
N LYS A 643 -35.96 19.56 -29.21
CA LYS A 643 -36.32 18.89 -27.95
C LYS A 643 -36.70 19.87 -26.83
N GLU A 644 -36.19 21.10 -26.81
CA GLU A 644 -36.55 22.11 -25.79
C GLU A 644 -38.05 22.48 -25.80
N LYS A 645 -38.78 22.19 -26.89
CA LYS A 645 -40.24 22.38 -26.97
C LYS A 645 -41.07 21.14 -26.59
N GLN A 646 -40.44 19.99 -26.34
CA GLN A 646 -41.12 18.69 -26.22
C GLN A 646 -40.83 17.95 -24.92
N PHE A 647 -40.36 18.64 -23.88
CA PHE A 647 -40.10 18.00 -22.58
C PHE A 647 -41.41 17.58 -21.91
N TYR A 648 -41.62 16.26 -21.89
CA TYR A 648 -42.70 15.48 -21.28
C TYR A 648 -43.64 16.27 -20.38
N LYS A 649 -44.84 16.60 -20.90
CA LYS A 649 -46.03 16.62 -20.05
C LYS A 649 -46.17 15.21 -19.51
N GLN A 650 -45.94 15.04 -18.22
CA GLN A 650 -46.24 13.78 -17.54
C GLN A 650 -47.70 13.46 -17.86
N ASP A 651 -47.97 12.27 -18.40
CA ASP A 651 -49.34 11.79 -18.47
C ASP A 651 -49.75 11.42 -17.05
N PRO A 652 -50.60 12.22 -16.36
CA PRO A 652 -51.03 11.91 -15.01
C PRO A 652 -51.83 10.59 -14.95
N ASN A 653 -52.24 10.04 -16.10
CA ASN A 653 -53.01 8.82 -16.23
C ASN A 653 -52.17 7.60 -16.64
N ALA A 654 -50.84 7.69 -16.68
CA ALA A 654 -49.99 6.54 -16.97
C ALA A 654 -50.31 5.41 -15.97
N GLN A 655 -50.94 4.34 -16.45
CA GLN A 655 -51.39 3.23 -15.62
C GLN A 655 -50.20 2.63 -14.89
N VAL A 656 -50.22 2.76 -13.57
CA VAL A 656 -49.18 2.21 -12.70
C VAL A 656 -49.28 0.69 -12.77
N SER A 657 -48.17 0.00 -13.00
CA SER A 657 -48.17 -1.46 -13.21
C SER A 657 -48.91 -2.18 -12.08
N GLU A 658 -49.71 -3.18 -12.46
CA GLU A 658 -50.52 -3.99 -11.53
C GLU A 658 -49.69 -4.53 -10.36
N ARG A 659 -48.43 -4.91 -10.63
CA ARG A 659 -47.45 -5.34 -9.64
C ARG A 659 -47.12 -4.27 -8.58
N TYR A 660 -46.99 -3.00 -8.96
CA TYR A 660 -46.77 -1.92 -8.00
C TYR A 660 -48.03 -1.66 -7.16
N GLN A 661 -49.22 -1.80 -7.76
CA GLN A 661 -50.48 -1.67 -7.03
C GLN A 661 -50.62 -2.77 -5.96
N GLN A 662 -50.22 -4.00 -6.27
CA GLN A 662 -50.20 -5.12 -5.33
C GLN A 662 -49.24 -4.87 -4.14
N ILE A 663 -48.04 -4.32 -4.40
CA ILE A 663 -47.08 -3.93 -3.33
C ILE A 663 -47.66 -2.81 -2.46
N LYS A 664 -48.32 -1.81 -3.07
CA LYS A 664 -48.92 -0.67 -2.35
C LYS A 664 -50.13 -1.06 -1.49
N GLN A 665 -50.85 -2.10 -1.88
CA GLN A 665 -52.02 -2.61 -1.15
C GLN A 665 -51.67 -3.40 0.12
N GLY A 666 -50.37 -3.55 0.46
CA GLY A 666 -49.95 -4.18 1.71
C GLY A 666 -50.15 -5.69 1.77
N ASN A 667 -50.45 -6.33 0.62
CA ASN A 667 -50.70 -7.77 0.52
C ASN A 667 -49.41 -8.63 0.55
N LEU A 668 -48.28 -8.02 0.88
CA LEU A 668 -46.96 -8.66 0.94
C LEU A 668 -46.40 -8.46 2.35
N ASP A 669 -46.60 -9.49 3.17
CA ASP A 669 -46.03 -9.60 4.52
C ASP A 669 -44.56 -10.00 4.39
N VAL A 670 -43.67 -9.01 4.28
CA VAL A 670 -42.26 -9.31 4.01
C VAL A 670 -41.29 -8.31 4.64
N ASP A 671 -40.44 -8.86 5.51
CA ASP A 671 -39.14 -8.34 5.96
C ASP A 671 -38.09 -8.23 4.82
N VAL A 672 -38.56 -8.05 3.57
CA VAL A 672 -37.72 -7.97 2.37
C VAL A 672 -37.58 -6.51 1.98
N ASP A 673 -36.32 -6.08 1.84
CA ASP A 673 -35.90 -4.76 1.36
C ASP A 673 -36.74 -4.32 0.15
N LEU A 674 -37.72 -3.45 0.40
CA LEU A 674 -38.71 -2.93 -0.57
C LEU A 674 -38.03 -2.41 -1.86
N ARG A 675 -36.80 -1.91 -1.74
CA ARG A 675 -36.00 -1.46 -2.88
C ARG A 675 -35.70 -2.60 -3.85
N ARG A 676 -35.38 -3.80 -3.36
CA ARG A 676 -35.07 -4.98 -4.17
C ARG A 676 -36.31 -5.46 -4.92
N LEU A 677 -37.47 -5.45 -4.27
CA LEU A 677 -38.74 -5.83 -4.89
C LEU A 677 -39.13 -4.86 -6.00
N LEU A 678 -38.94 -3.55 -5.79
CA LEU A 678 -39.35 -2.52 -6.75
C LEU A 678 -38.37 -2.37 -7.93
N PHE A 679 -37.06 -2.47 -7.68
CA PHE A 679 -36.05 -2.09 -8.68
C PHE A 679 -35.03 -3.19 -9.01
N GLY A 680 -35.17 -4.38 -8.43
CA GLY A 680 -34.25 -5.50 -8.58
C GLY A 680 -32.99 -5.41 -7.70
N GLU A 681 -32.24 -6.51 -7.65
CA GLU A 681 -31.01 -6.64 -6.83
C GLU A 681 -29.73 -6.24 -7.57
N THR A 682 -29.82 -5.94 -8.86
CA THR A 682 -28.66 -5.65 -9.72
C THR A 682 -28.76 -4.27 -10.34
N CYS A 683 -27.62 -3.61 -10.52
CA CYS A 683 -27.55 -2.36 -11.28
C CYS A 683 -28.06 -2.57 -12.72
N PHE A 684 -29.00 -1.73 -13.16
CA PHE A 684 -29.62 -1.86 -14.47
C PHE A 684 -28.63 -1.89 -15.64
N PHE A 685 -27.54 -1.11 -15.60
CA PHE A 685 -26.59 -1.03 -16.73
C PHE A 685 -25.42 -2.02 -16.66
N CYS A 686 -24.82 -2.22 -15.49
CA CYS A 686 -23.62 -3.04 -15.37
C CYS A 686 -23.85 -4.42 -14.74
N GLY A 687 -25.05 -4.72 -14.26
CA GLY A 687 -25.40 -6.00 -13.65
C GLY A 687 -24.79 -6.25 -12.27
N VAL A 688 -23.98 -5.32 -11.72
CA VAL A 688 -23.37 -5.47 -10.39
C VAL A 688 -24.45 -5.66 -9.33
N HIS A 689 -24.28 -6.67 -8.49
CA HIS A 689 -25.21 -7.04 -7.44
C HIS A 689 -25.14 -6.11 -6.22
N TYR A 690 -26.27 -5.93 -5.52
CA TYR A 690 -26.36 -5.07 -4.32
C TYR A 690 -25.42 -5.50 -3.19
N SER A 691 -25.20 -6.81 -3.05
CA SER A 691 -24.25 -7.37 -2.07
C SER A 691 -22.80 -6.94 -2.32
N GLU A 692 -22.44 -6.62 -3.58
CA GLU A 692 -21.10 -6.17 -3.94
C GLU A 692 -20.95 -4.65 -3.85
N LYS A 693 -22.01 -3.90 -4.20
CA LYS A 693 -22.01 -2.43 -4.19
C LYS A 693 -23.37 -1.86 -3.85
N THR A 694 -23.37 -0.80 -3.05
CA THR A 694 -24.57 -0.01 -2.78
C THR A 694 -25.20 0.51 -4.08
N LEU A 695 -26.46 0.11 -4.30
CA LEU A 695 -27.29 0.65 -5.37
C LEU A 695 -28.04 1.90 -4.89
N VAL A 696 -28.27 2.82 -5.82
CA VAL A 696 -28.92 4.11 -5.63
C VAL A 696 -30.05 4.19 -6.66
N THR A 697 -31.23 4.66 -6.26
CA THR A 697 -32.31 4.84 -7.24
C THR A 697 -32.06 6.09 -8.07
N HIS A 698 -32.42 6.03 -9.35
CA HIS A 698 -32.23 7.07 -10.36
C HIS A 698 -33.55 7.32 -11.07
N ARG A 699 -33.90 8.58 -11.35
CA ARG A 699 -35.06 8.91 -12.19
C ARG A 699 -34.71 8.73 -13.65
N LYS A 700 -35.52 7.99 -14.40
CA LYS A 700 -35.33 7.79 -15.85
C LYS A 700 -35.41 9.11 -16.63
N ASP A 701 -36.09 10.13 -16.12
CA ASP A 701 -36.12 11.46 -16.75
C ASP A 701 -34.87 12.32 -16.50
N GLY A 702 -33.90 11.83 -15.73
CA GLY A 702 -32.65 12.52 -15.44
C GLY A 702 -32.75 13.68 -14.44
N ARG A 703 -33.95 14.00 -13.94
CA ARG A 703 -34.11 15.08 -12.97
C ARG A 703 -33.37 14.75 -11.68
N LYS A 704 -32.61 15.73 -11.18
CA LYS A 704 -31.90 15.60 -9.90
C LYS A 704 -32.91 15.34 -8.79
N HIS A 705 -32.59 14.37 -7.93
CA HIS A 705 -33.39 14.03 -6.77
C HIS A 705 -32.55 14.14 -5.49
N ARG A 706 -33.21 14.38 -4.35
CA ARG A 706 -32.53 14.44 -3.05
C ARG A 706 -32.29 13.01 -2.54
N ASN A 707 -31.11 12.75 -1.96
CA ASN A 707 -30.73 11.41 -1.50
C ASN A 707 -31.73 10.81 -0.50
N TYR A 708 -32.34 11.61 0.37
CA TYR A 708 -33.28 11.10 1.38
C TYR A 708 -34.56 10.48 0.78
N LEU A 709 -35.01 10.97 -0.38
CA LEU A 709 -36.17 10.40 -1.09
C LEU A 709 -35.95 8.96 -1.52
N THR A 710 -34.68 8.58 -1.63
CA THR A 710 -34.27 7.25 -2.05
C THR A 710 -33.89 6.37 -0.87
N ALA A 711 -33.59 6.95 0.30
CA ALA A 711 -33.04 6.22 1.45
C ALA A 711 -34.10 5.73 2.45
N ALA A 712 -35.18 6.50 2.63
CA ALA A 712 -36.22 6.12 3.58
C ALA A 712 -37.25 5.19 2.92
N GLU A 713 -37.59 4.10 3.60
CA GLU A 713 -38.59 3.11 3.15
C GLU A 713 -39.95 3.73 2.82
N LYS A 714 -40.44 4.64 3.69
CA LYS A 714 -41.66 5.44 3.45
C LYS A 714 -41.61 6.29 2.18
N SER A 715 -40.41 6.59 1.66
CA SER A 715 -40.25 7.33 0.41
C SER A 715 -40.16 6.39 -0.79
N LEU A 716 -39.55 5.21 -0.63
CA LEU A 716 -39.45 4.18 -1.67
C LEU A 716 -40.83 3.69 -2.12
N SER A 717 -41.77 3.53 -1.19
CA SER A 717 -43.15 3.13 -1.51
C SER A 717 -43.88 4.13 -2.41
N LYS A 718 -43.41 5.38 -2.52
CA LYS A 718 -43.99 6.42 -3.38
C LYS A 718 -43.35 6.50 -4.76
N LEU A 719 -42.30 5.73 -5.02
CA LEU A 719 -41.58 5.77 -6.29
C LEU A 719 -42.18 4.78 -7.28
N ASN A 720 -42.56 5.25 -8.46
CA ASN A 720 -43.04 4.40 -9.55
C ASN A 720 -41.86 3.67 -10.23
N PRO A 721 -41.81 2.32 -10.25
CA PRO A 721 -40.76 1.57 -10.95
C PRO A 721 -40.63 1.88 -12.45
N GLU A 722 -41.68 2.41 -13.07
CA GLU A 722 -41.60 2.84 -14.46
C GLU A 722 -40.86 4.15 -14.65
N GLU A 723 -40.80 5.00 -13.63
CA GLU A 723 -40.10 6.29 -13.65
C GLU A 723 -38.71 6.23 -13.00
N TRP A 724 -38.44 5.18 -12.23
CA TRP A 724 -37.23 5.03 -11.42
C TRP A 724 -36.54 3.70 -11.70
N THR A 725 -35.25 3.63 -11.44
CA THR A 725 -34.45 2.41 -11.63
C THR A 725 -33.31 2.35 -10.62
N SER A 726 -32.71 1.18 -10.44
CA SER A 726 -31.59 0.97 -9.50
C SER A 726 -30.26 0.95 -10.23
N LEU A 727 -29.34 1.85 -9.86
CA LEU A 727 -28.01 1.98 -10.43
C LEU A 727 -26.94 1.92 -9.36
N CYS A 728 -25.79 1.28 -9.62
CA CYS A 728 -24.65 1.45 -8.73
C CYS A 728 -24.16 2.91 -8.76
N LYS A 729 -23.46 3.36 -7.71
CA LYS A 729 -23.00 4.75 -7.59
C LYS A 729 -22.23 5.28 -8.81
N ARG A 730 -21.45 4.43 -9.51
CA ARG A 730 -20.77 4.81 -10.77
C ARG A 730 -21.79 5.05 -11.87
N CYS A 731 -22.60 4.05 -12.21
CA CYS A 731 -23.63 4.16 -13.25
C CYS A 731 -24.62 5.31 -13.00
N HIS A 732 -25.03 5.54 -11.74
CA HIS A 732 -25.90 6.66 -11.35
C HIS A 732 -25.32 8.02 -11.76
N ARG A 733 -24.07 8.30 -11.35
CA ARG A 733 -23.40 9.57 -11.65
C ARG A 733 -23.20 9.77 -13.16
N GLU A 734 -22.76 8.73 -13.86
CA GLU A 734 -22.43 8.85 -15.28
C GLU A 734 -23.68 8.87 -16.17
N THR A 735 -24.81 8.31 -15.72
CA THR A 735 -26.11 8.45 -16.39
C THR A 735 -26.58 9.90 -16.33
N HIS A 736 -26.55 10.55 -15.17
CA HIS A 736 -26.83 11.98 -15.07
C HIS A 736 -25.90 12.81 -15.97
N TRP A 737 -24.62 12.47 -16.03
CA TRP A 737 -23.70 13.14 -16.95
C TRP A 737 -24.11 12.98 -18.41
N ALA A 738 -24.45 11.78 -18.86
CA ALA A 738 -24.82 11.53 -20.25
C ALA A 738 -26.18 12.16 -20.61
N MET A 739 -27.14 12.19 -19.68
CA MET A 739 -28.39 12.94 -19.85
C MET A 739 -28.15 14.45 -19.93
N ASP A 740 -27.36 15.02 -19.01
CA ASP A 740 -27.11 16.45 -18.96
C ASP A 740 -26.21 16.94 -20.11
N THR A 741 -25.21 16.13 -20.51
CA THR A 741 -24.15 16.53 -21.44
C THR A 741 -24.38 16.02 -22.86
N LEU A 742 -24.79 14.77 -23.01
CA LEU A 742 -25.07 14.17 -24.32
C LEU A 742 -26.55 14.30 -24.71
N LEU A 743 -27.39 14.87 -23.84
CA LEU A 743 -28.83 15.05 -24.05
C LEU A 743 -29.52 13.73 -24.40
N MET A 744 -29.03 12.64 -23.83
CA MET A 744 -29.59 11.31 -24.01
C MET A 744 -30.83 11.14 -23.16
N ASP A 745 -31.89 10.57 -23.73
CA ASP A 745 -33.05 10.12 -22.96
C ASP A 745 -32.90 8.68 -22.49
N TRP A 746 -33.78 8.24 -21.57
CA TRP A 746 -33.71 6.89 -21.02
C TRP A 746 -33.85 5.80 -22.07
N LYS A 747 -34.68 6.04 -23.09
CA LYS A 747 -34.92 5.08 -24.17
C LYS A 747 -33.66 4.82 -24.97
N GLU A 748 -32.87 5.87 -25.25
CA GLU A 748 -31.56 5.72 -25.89
C GLU A 748 -30.59 4.85 -25.06
N PHE A 749 -30.63 4.91 -23.72
CA PHE A 749 -29.84 4.02 -22.88
C PHE A 749 -30.34 2.57 -22.89
N GLU A 750 -31.66 2.37 -22.95
CA GLU A 750 -32.25 1.03 -23.08
C GLU A 750 -31.86 0.40 -24.41
N ASP A 751 -31.92 1.15 -25.51
CA ASP A 751 -31.49 0.70 -26.83
C ASP A 751 -29.99 0.33 -26.83
N LEU A 752 -29.14 1.14 -26.20
CA LEU A 752 -27.70 0.82 -26.06
C LEU A 752 -27.45 -0.40 -25.20
N LYS A 753 -28.23 -0.59 -24.13
CA LYS A 753 -28.13 -1.78 -23.28
C LYS A 753 -28.57 -3.03 -24.03
N GLN A 754 -29.62 -2.96 -24.86
CA GLN A 754 -30.10 -4.09 -25.66
C GLN A 754 -29.14 -4.49 -26.77
N ARG A 755 -28.37 -3.55 -27.32
CA ARG A 755 -27.33 -3.83 -28.34
C ARG A 755 -26.08 -4.51 -27.78
N LYS A 756 -25.87 -4.40 -26.47
CA LYS A 756 -24.71 -4.96 -25.76
C LYS A 756 -25.03 -6.37 -25.27
#